data_AF-A0A9P8NZ65-F1
#
_entry.id   AF-A0A9P8NZ65-F1
#
_cell.length_a   1.000
_cell.length_b   1.000
_cell.length_c   1.000
_cell.angle_alpha   90.00
_cell.angle_beta   90.00
_cell.angle_gamma   90.00
#
_symmetry.space_group_name_H-M   'P 1'
#
loop_
_entity.id
_entity.type
_entity.pdbx_description
1 polymer ?
#
loop_
_entity_poly.entity_id
_entity_poly.type
_entity_poly.pdbx_seq_one_letter_code
_entity_poly.pdbx_strand_id
1 'polypeptide(L)'
;MRESIDSSEPTPRHRFSVVREAGFPSTIGIFAIADSKEASELRKSQICCFNSCWWGSGTSIRLQREDIGPGDFGDIKHNDGESEKTDKIFQGCVHTAVKKLNCMDWIKQIVSSVAESVTEMGLDQEHVEGKELFELAKDSLSKPIQIERDEDSFSIDVVPVFVNSLTKSQETACLDLLDANLGRIYTNVIGRDWKVEKVEEMRDSGLIYLLLYHGSTFVGFVSMKALEDNSTHVIYIYELQVSENFRGMGLGTKLLHLVNDTAVLASSVDKFTTRFGKIYGLSLTVFGENQRAQKLYFSQGFEIAPHSPRLLGSLNLAQLKQFQKVLQTALIAYHKDHSLIPSRIVTTTPYATHLFMASTGETVGMKALTGSKQGFTGVTTILDKEVGFPIGILNAATLTAFRTALCTTLTLVKALPIGSVGKSKETLVCFGVGAQAQWHIRLALILYPQRFDQVIIVNRSVEKAEALADDFKKEVSAIEFKAVATADKDLKFYFEKASCVFGCVPSTEATILADYVVNNSVEKVFIGAIGSYKPHMIEIEGDLLKESLAKDTKIVVDSISHCLDEAGEFIQNDIGASSLIEVSELYMETPAGKEQLKKMDESKIVISKIVGLSIMDVSVGHYVLETAKSQGLGIVIDEF
;
A
#
# COMPACT_ATOMS: atom_id res chain seq x y z
N MET A 1 -42.14 30.64 -17.52
CA MET A 1 -41.74 29.61 -16.56
C MET A 1 -40.22 29.62 -16.50
N ARG A 2 -39.65 30.10 -15.40
CA ARG A 2 -38.22 29.95 -15.07
C ARG A 2 -38.14 28.73 -14.16
N GLU A 3 -37.49 27.67 -14.59
CA GLU A 3 -37.07 26.58 -13.70
C GLU A 3 -35.56 26.72 -13.47
N SER A 4 -35.23 26.96 -12.21
CA SER A 4 -33.89 26.95 -11.65
C SER A 4 -33.40 25.50 -11.55
N ILE A 5 -32.32 25.19 -12.26
CA ILE A 5 -31.54 23.98 -12.00
C ILE A 5 -30.60 24.33 -10.84
N ASP A 6 -31.00 23.96 -9.64
CA ASP A 6 -30.13 23.88 -8.47
C ASP A 6 -29.64 22.43 -8.39
N SER A 7 -28.41 22.20 -8.84
CA SER A 7 -27.73 20.90 -8.74
C SER A 7 -26.35 21.11 -8.11
N SER A 8 -26.34 21.53 -6.84
CA SER A 8 -25.17 21.37 -5.98
C SER A 8 -25.08 19.90 -5.55
N GLU A 9 -24.45 19.06 -6.38
CA GLU A 9 -24.03 17.73 -5.93
C GLU A 9 -22.93 17.88 -4.87
N PRO A 10 -23.05 17.25 -3.69
CA PRO A 10 -22.00 17.33 -2.67
C PRO A 10 -20.78 16.53 -3.14
N THR A 11 -19.62 17.20 -3.21
CA THR A 11 -18.29 16.57 -3.32
C THR A 11 -18.17 15.41 -2.32
N PRO A 12 -17.76 14.19 -2.74
CA PRO A 12 -17.30 13.16 -1.82
C PRO A 12 -16.01 13.63 -1.17
N ARG A 13 -15.95 13.64 0.17
CA ARG A 13 -14.79 14.11 0.93
C ARG A 13 -14.34 12.94 1.80
N HIS A 14 -13.35 12.21 1.32
CA HIS A 14 -12.92 10.95 1.93
C HIS A 14 -12.15 11.17 3.24
N ARG A 15 -12.17 10.15 4.08
CA ARG A 15 -11.30 10.06 5.26
C ARG A 15 -9.99 9.37 4.87
N PHE A 16 -8.88 9.85 5.44
CA PHE A 16 -7.57 9.22 5.37
C PHE A 16 -7.26 8.54 6.70
N SER A 17 -6.69 7.35 6.65
CA SER A 17 -6.14 6.70 7.83
C SER A 17 -4.71 7.19 8.05
N VAL A 18 -4.39 7.56 9.28
CA VAL A 18 -3.02 7.92 9.66
C VAL A 18 -2.58 7.14 10.88
N VAL A 19 -1.29 6.78 10.95
CA VAL A 19 -0.71 5.93 12.01
C VAL A 19 0.52 6.56 12.62
N ARG A 20 0.74 6.33 13.92
CA ARG A 20 1.93 6.78 14.68
C ARG A 20 2.40 5.65 15.59
N GLU A 21 3.71 5.37 15.62
CA GLU A 21 4.29 4.40 16.56
C GLU A 21 4.38 4.95 18.01
N ALA A 22 4.19 4.07 18.99
CA ALA A 22 4.29 4.43 20.41
C ALA A 22 5.75 4.52 20.87
N GLY A 23 6.12 5.60 21.55
CA GLY A 23 7.49 5.85 22.03
C GLY A 23 7.90 4.98 23.22
N PHE A 24 8.63 3.88 22.97
CA PHE A 24 9.15 2.98 24.00
C PHE A 24 10.66 3.18 24.28
N PRO A 25 11.13 3.17 25.55
CA PRO A 25 12.55 3.01 25.88
C PRO A 25 13.01 1.56 25.60
N SER A 26 13.47 1.33 24.37
CA SER A 26 14.32 0.24 23.86
C SER A 26 14.27 -1.15 24.54
N THR A 27 13.48 -2.09 24.00
CA THR A 27 13.92 -3.44 23.54
C THR A 27 12.82 -4.18 22.74
N ILE A 28 12.38 -3.61 21.61
CA ILE A 28 11.97 -4.37 20.42
C ILE A 28 12.49 -3.55 19.24
N GLY A 29 13.43 -4.10 18.49
CA GLY A 29 14.08 -3.41 17.39
C GLY A 29 13.13 -3.24 16.20
N ILE A 30 12.84 -1.99 15.85
CA ILE A 30 12.56 -1.61 14.47
C ILE A 30 13.90 -1.70 13.74
N PHE A 31 14.01 -2.64 12.80
CA PHE A 31 15.18 -2.72 11.93
C PHE A 31 15.10 -1.59 10.89
N ALA A 32 15.90 -0.55 11.09
CA ALA A 32 16.43 0.24 9.98
C ALA A 32 17.71 -0.44 9.46
N ILE A 33 17.75 -0.79 8.18
CA ILE A 33 19.00 -1.12 7.47
C ILE A 33 19.27 0.03 6.51
N ALA A 34 20.38 0.75 6.71
CA ALA A 34 20.96 1.65 5.73
C ALA A 34 22.39 1.21 5.39
N ASP A 35 22.50 0.71 4.17
CA ASP A 35 23.60 0.64 3.20
C ASP A 35 25.03 0.11 3.53
N SER A 36 25.47 -0.70 2.56
CA SER A 36 26.75 -1.34 2.21
C SER A 36 27.85 -1.68 3.26
N LYS A 37 28.16 -2.99 3.24
CA LYS A 37 29.39 -3.74 3.58
C LYS A 37 29.73 -4.09 5.05
N GLU A 38 29.53 -5.40 5.29
CA GLU A 38 30.26 -6.35 6.15
C GLU A 38 30.30 -6.11 7.67
N ALA A 39 29.63 -6.96 8.44
CA ALA A 39 30.26 -8.15 9.04
C ALA A 39 29.31 -8.84 10.05
N SER A 40 29.42 -10.17 10.09
CA SER A 40 28.77 -11.10 11.00
C SER A 40 29.21 -10.94 12.47
N GLU A 41 28.22 -11.11 13.35
CA GLU A 41 28.27 -11.67 14.72
C GLU A 41 29.15 -11.06 15.85
N LEU A 42 28.49 -10.98 17.02
CA LEU A 42 28.98 -11.24 18.39
C LEU A 42 29.90 -10.23 19.13
N ARG A 43 29.32 -9.74 20.24
CA ARG A 43 29.91 -9.47 21.58
C ARG A 43 31.02 -8.41 21.79
N LYS A 44 30.57 -7.39 22.55
CA LYS A 44 31.14 -6.81 23.80
C LYS A 44 32.46 -5.99 23.77
N SER A 45 32.27 -4.69 24.01
CA SER A 45 32.74 -3.91 25.19
C SER A 45 33.56 -2.63 24.90
N GLN A 46 32.99 -1.52 25.40
CA GLN A 46 33.58 -0.37 26.12
C GLN A 46 34.75 0.42 25.50
N ILE A 47 34.55 1.68 25.11
CA ILE A 47 34.53 2.96 25.88
C ILE A 47 35.85 3.74 25.75
N CYS A 48 35.69 4.98 25.28
CA CYS A 48 36.50 6.21 25.35
C CYS A 48 38.01 6.15 25.68
N CYS A 49 38.80 6.85 24.85
CA CYS A 49 40.08 7.43 25.24
C CYS A 49 39.95 8.96 25.30
N PHE A 50 39.95 9.54 26.51
CA PHE A 50 40.75 10.72 26.89
C PHE A 50 40.59 11.02 28.40
N ASN A 51 41.73 10.90 29.09
CA ASN A 51 42.19 11.53 30.33
C ASN A 51 41.43 11.46 31.69
N SER A 52 42.29 11.19 32.69
CA SER A 52 42.27 11.51 34.13
C SER A 52 41.54 10.60 35.14
N CYS A 53 42.38 9.75 35.75
CA CYS A 53 42.56 9.54 37.21
C CYS A 53 41.59 8.66 38.04
N TRP A 54 42.18 7.54 38.51
CA TRP A 54 42.34 7.09 39.91
C TRP A 54 41.52 5.88 40.45
N TRP A 55 42.31 4.81 40.74
CA TRP A 55 42.23 3.72 41.77
C TRP A 55 41.02 2.76 41.80
N GLY A 56 41.15 1.43 41.96
CA GLY A 56 42.30 0.54 42.17
C GLY A 56 41.86 -0.93 42.43
N SER A 57 42.82 -1.87 42.27
CA SER A 57 42.92 -3.28 42.75
C SER A 57 41.80 -4.28 42.40
N GLY A 58 42.02 -5.38 41.66
CA GLY A 58 42.82 -6.61 41.96
C GLY A 58 41.82 -7.80 41.83
N THR A 59 42.08 -9.02 41.35
CA THR A 59 43.26 -9.88 41.25
C THR A 59 42.92 -11.07 40.30
N SER A 60 43.94 -11.68 39.69
CA SER A 60 43.98 -12.86 38.79
C SER A 60 43.52 -14.20 39.39
N ILE A 61 43.28 -15.28 38.61
CA ILE A 61 44.19 -16.44 38.41
C ILE A 61 43.67 -17.45 37.33
N ARG A 62 44.65 -18.19 36.76
CA ARG A 62 44.70 -19.15 35.64
C ARG A 62 44.47 -20.63 36.03
N LEU A 63 43.93 -21.40 35.07
CA LEU A 63 44.15 -22.82 34.64
C LEU A 63 44.79 -23.89 35.58
N GLN A 64 44.19 -25.09 35.60
CA GLN A 64 44.87 -26.40 35.44
C GLN A 64 43.90 -27.58 35.14
N ARG A 65 44.48 -28.75 34.78
CA ARG A 65 43.98 -29.92 34.02
C ARG A 65 44.11 -31.21 34.86
N GLU A 66 43.47 -32.32 34.42
CA GLU A 66 43.67 -33.76 34.78
C GLU A 66 43.18 -34.17 36.20
N ASP A 67 42.64 -35.37 36.54
CA ASP A 67 42.46 -36.70 35.93
C ASP A 67 41.43 -37.52 36.78
N ILE A 68 40.86 -38.62 36.25
CA ILE A 68 40.59 -39.96 36.87
C ILE A 68 39.55 -40.74 36.01
N GLY A 69 39.93 -41.95 35.57
CA GLY A 69 39.19 -42.83 34.63
C GLY A 69 38.32 -43.95 35.24
N PRO A 70 38.25 -45.17 34.63
CA PRO A 70 37.02 -45.68 33.96
C PRO A 70 36.51 -47.05 34.48
N GLY A 71 35.32 -47.49 34.01
CA GLY A 71 34.84 -48.89 34.18
C GLY A 71 33.48 -49.23 33.56
N ASP A 72 33.55 -50.03 32.49
CA ASP A 72 32.62 -51.04 31.95
C ASP A 72 31.21 -50.71 31.43
N PHE A 73 31.08 -50.84 30.11
CA PHE A 73 29.85 -51.14 29.36
C PHE A 73 29.75 -52.65 29.10
N GLY A 74 28.55 -53.20 29.27
CA GLY A 74 28.14 -54.51 28.77
C GLY A 74 26.75 -54.41 28.11
N ASP A 75 26.70 -54.81 26.84
CA ASP A 75 25.57 -54.83 25.91
C ASP A 75 24.28 -55.50 26.41
N ILE A 76 23.12 -55.13 25.82
CA ILE A 76 22.19 -56.05 25.12
C ILE A 76 21.18 -55.24 24.26
N LYS A 77 20.95 -55.75 23.05
CA LYS A 77 20.17 -55.22 21.92
C LYS A 77 18.67 -55.57 21.94
N HIS A 78 17.97 -54.98 20.95
CA HIS A 78 16.75 -55.40 20.21
C HIS A 78 15.41 -54.86 20.74
N ASN A 79 14.36 -54.63 19.93
CA ASN A 79 14.12 -54.21 18.53
C ASN A 79 12.58 -54.24 18.39
N ASP A 80 12.04 -53.31 17.59
CA ASP A 80 10.84 -53.40 16.73
C ASP A 80 9.40 -53.61 17.28
N GLY A 81 8.50 -52.76 16.74
CA GLY A 81 7.07 -53.02 16.48
C GLY A 81 6.14 -52.85 17.69
N GLU A 82 4.93 -52.31 17.62
CA GLU A 82 4.00 -52.05 16.52
C GLU A 82 2.88 -51.13 17.05
N SER A 83 2.16 -50.51 16.12
CA SER A 83 1.05 -49.60 16.28
C SER A 83 -0.30 -50.24 16.65
N GLU A 84 -1.16 -49.40 17.23
CA GLU A 84 -2.61 -49.25 16.96
C GLU A 84 -3.69 -49.85 17.91
N LYS A 85 -4.69 -48.97 18.19
CA LYS A 85 -6.11 -49.16 18.59
C LYS A 85 -6.44 -49.20 20.10
N THR A 86 -6.93 -48.12 20.71
CA THR A 86 -8.29 -47.49 20.69
C THR A 86 -9.42 -48.28 21.39
N ASP A 87 -10.04 -47.55 22.34
CA ASP A 87 -11.49 -47.47 22.60
C ASP A 87 -12.23 -48.58 23.36
N LYS A 88 -12.66 -48.30 24.61
CA LYS A 88 -14.07 -48.03 25.01
C LYS A 88 -14.40 -48.30 26.50
N ILE A 89 -15.05 -47.30 27.10
CA ILE A 89 -16.33 -47.41 27.85
C ILE A 89 -16.33 -47.81 29.35
N PHE A 90 -16.81 -46.84 30.13
CA PHE A 90 -17.70 -46.89 31.30
C PHE A 90 -17.18 -47.33 32.69
N GLN A 91 -17.23 -46.33 33.58
CA GLN A 91 -17.94 -46.31 34.88
C GLN A 91 -17.71 -47.42 35.93
N GLY A 92 -17.37 -46.93 37.13
CA GLY A 92 -17.57 -47.60 38.42
C GLY A 92 -16.25 -47.75 39.19
N CYS A 93 -16.01 -47.19 40.38
CA CYS A 93 -16.92 -46.71 41.40
C CYS A 93 -16.24 -45.64 42.26
N VAL A 94 -17.01 -44.58 42.51
CA VAL A 94 -16.86 -43.64 43.61
C VAL A 94 -17.20 -44.35 44.92
N HIS A 95 -16.21 -44.56 45.79
CA HIS A 95 -16.29 -44.68 47.26
C HIS A 95 -14.86 -44.98 47.75
N THR A 96 -14.13 -44.07 48.39
CA THR A 96 -14.28 -43.80 49.82
C THR A 96 -13.31 -42.67 50.21
N ALA A 97 -13.73 -41.85 51.19
CA ALA A 97 -12.92 -40.92 51.99
C ALA A 97 -12.81 -39.46 51.52
N VAL A 98 -13.97 -38.80 51.40
CA VAL A 98 -14.12 -37.45 51.95
C VAL A 98 -14.11 -37.58 53.48
N LYS A 99 -13.06 -37.08 54.14
CA LYS A 99 -13.18 -36.54 55.50
C LYS A 99 -12.04 -35.56 55.81
N LYS A 100 -12.45 -34.29 55.90
CA LYS A 100 -11.79 -33.15 56.55
C LYS A 100 -10.50 -32.63 55.90
N LEU A 101 -10.65 -31.58 55.09
CA LEU A 101 -9.98 -30.28 55.27
C LEU A 101 -10.62 -29.23 54.34
N ASN A 102 -10.66 -27.98 54.82
CA ASN A 102 -11.41 -26.81 54.33
C ASN A 102 -11.48 -26.59 52.81
N CYS A 103 -12.51 -27.14 52.15
CA CYS A 103 -12.78 -26.91 50.73
C CYS A 103 -13.58 -25.62 50.45
N MET A 104 -14.04 -24.89 51.48
CA MET A 104 -14.94 -23.72 51.29
C MET A 104 -14.24 -22.49 50.69
N ASP A 105 -12.97 -22.22 51.02
CA ASP A 105 -12.26 -21.05 50.47
C ASP A 105 -11.72 -21.32 49.05
N TRP A 106 -11.30 -22.56 48.79
CA TRP A 106 -10.86 -22.99 47.46
C TRP A 106 -12.04 -23.11 46.48
N ILE A 107 -13.19 -23.61 46.93
CA ILE A 107 -14.43 -23.60 46.14
C ILE A 107 -14.92 -22.17 45.91
N LYS A 108 -14.79 -21.24 46.87
CA LYS A 108 -15.11 -19.82 46.62
C LYS A 108 -14.19 -19.18 45.58
N GLN A 109 -12.90 -19.48 45.59
CA GLN A 109 -11.97 -19.00 44.56
C GLN A 109 -12.26 -19.61 43.18
N ILE A 110 -12.56 -20.91 43.10
CA ILE A 110 -12.92 -21.56 41.85
C ILE A 110 -14.29 -21.09 41.38
N VAL A 111 -15.29 -20.94 42.25
CA VAL A 111 -16.61 -20.43 41.86
C VAL A 111 -16.52 -18.97 41.45
N SER A 112 -15.62 -18.16 42.04
CA SER A 112 -15.35 -16.79 41.58
C SER A 112 -14.65 -16.78 40.22
N SER A 113 -13.61 -17.60 40.01
CA SER A 113 -12.88 -17.62 38.73
C SER A 113 -13.68 -18.30 37.61
N VAL A 114 -14.53 -19.28 37.96
CA VAL A 114 -15.49 -19.93 37.05
C VAL A 114 -16.69 -19.02 36.79
N ALA A 115 -17.17 -18.25 37.78
CA ALA A 115 -18.18 -17.23 37.54
C ALA A 115 -17.64 -16.11 36.62
N GLU A 116 -16.42 -15.63 36.85
CA GLU A 116 -15.75 -14.64 35.99
C GLU A 116 -15.57 -15.17 34.56
N SER A 117 -15.06 -16.40 34.40
CA SER A 117 -14.87 -17.01 33.07
C SER A 117 -16.19 -17.40 32.37
N VAL A 118 -17.26 -17.74 33.11
CA VAL A 118 -18.60 -17.99 32.54
C VAL A 118 -19.30 -16.67 32.16
N THR A 119 -19.02 -15.53 32.83
CA THR A 119 -19.44 -14.21 32.35
C THR A 119 -18.64 -13.71 31.15
N GLU A 120 -17.36 -14.07 31.01
CA GLU A 120 -16.53 -13.70 29.86
C GLU A 120 -16.84 -14.51 28.59
N MET A 121 -17.37 -15.74 28.70
CA MET A 121 -17.71 -16.61 27.55
C MET A 121 -18.82 -16.08 26.62
N GLY A 122 -19.47 -14.96 26.96
CA GLY A 122 -20.48 -14.30 26.12
C GLY A 122 -20.15 -12.85 25.74
N LEU A 123 -18.97 -12.34 26.09
CA LEU A 123 -18.55 -10.99 25.77
C LEU A 123 -17.61 -11.00 24.57
N ASP A 124 -17.81 -10.03 23.67
CA ASP A 124 -16.94 -9.77 22.53
C ASP A 124 -15.50 -9.49 23.00
N GLN A 125 -14.50 -10.00 22.27
CA GLN A 125 -13.09 -9.91 22.66
C GLN A 125 -12.65 -8.45 22.82
N GLU A 126 -13.17 -7.56 21.97
CA GLU A 126 -12.93 -6.13 22.03
C GLU A 126 -13.51 -5.47 23.30
N HIS A 127 -14.62 -6.00 23.82
CA HIS A 127 -15.19 -5.56 25.11
C HIS A 127 -14.22 -5.82 26.25
N VAL A 128 -13.70 -7.05 26.29
CA VAL A 128 -12.86 -7.53 27.38
C VAL A 128 -11.53 -6.79 27.37
N GLU A 129 -10.94 -6.64 26.18
CA GLU A 129 -9.74 -5.84 25.98
C GLU A 129 -9.94 -4.37 26.39
N GLY A 130 -11.00 -3.72 25.90
CA GLY A 130 -11.29 -2.33 26.24
C GLY A 130 -11.49 -2.13 27.74
N LYS A 131 -12.15 -3.07 28.42
CA LYS A 131 -12.35 -3.03 29.87
C LYS A 131 -11.03 -3.18 30.64
N GLU A 132 -10.16 -4.10 30.23
CA GLU A 132 -8.84 -4.25 30.85
C GLU A 132 -7.95 -3.03 30.62
N LEU A 133 -7.94 -2.48 29.40
CA LEU A 133 -7.21 -1.27 29.08
C LEU A 133 -7.70 -0.07 29.91
N PHE A 134 -9.03 0.06 30.06
CA PHE A 134 -9.65 1.09 30.90
C PHE A 134 -9.19 0.97 32.35
N GLU A 135 -9.32 -0.22 32.96
CA GLU A 135 -8.94 -0.42 34.37
C GLU A 135 -7.44 -0.21 34.60
N LEU A 136 -6.61 -0.57 33.62
CA LEU A 136 -5.16 -0.36 33.68
C LEU A 136 -4.79 1.13 33.63
N ALA A 137 -5.46 1.90 32.78
CA ALA A 137 -5.06 3.27 32.46
C ALA A 137 -5.85 4.35 33.20
N LYS A 138 -6.99 4.03 33.84
CA LYS A 138 -7.93 5.01 34.42
C LYS A 138 -7.26 6.07 35.32
N ASP A 139 -6.30 5.68 36.16
CA ASP A 139 -5.64 6.61 37.08
C ASP A 139 -4.71 7.57 36.34
N SER A 140 -4.03 7.09 35.29
CA SER A 140 -3.19 7.93 34.43
C SER A 140 -4.04 8.84 33.54
N LEU A 141 -5.15 8.31 33.01
CA LEU A 141 -6.11 9.02 32.18
C LEU A 141 -6.85 10.13 32.94
N SER A 142 -7.06 9.97 34.26
CA SER A 142 -7.79 10.95 35.08
C SER A 142 -6.96 12.18 35.49
N LYS A 143 -5.69 12.27 35.07
CA LYS A 143 -4.82 13.39 35.44
C LYS A 143 -5.27 14.68 34.73
N PRO A 144 -5.49 15.80 35.46
CA PRO A 144 -5.86 17.06 34.84
C PRO A 144 -4.79 17.57 33.87
N ILE A 145 -5.22 18.13 32.75
CA ILE A 145 -4.35 18.71 31.73
C ILE A 145 -4.28 20.22 31.92
N GLN A 146 -3.08 20.74 32.17
CA GLN A 146 -2.84 22.18 32.21
C GLN A 146 -2.60 22.71 30.79
N ILE A 147 -3.28 23.79 30.42
CA ILE A 147 -3.09 24.52 29.16
C ILE A 147 -3.03 26.02 29.44
N GLU A 148 -2.34 26.75 28.57
CA GLU A 148 -2.09 28.18 28.72
C GLU A 148 -2.54 28.92 27.47
N ARG A 149 -3.07 30.13 27.67
CA ARG A 149 -3.33 31.09 26.60
C ARG A 149 -3.06 32.48 27.13
N ASP A 150 -2.13 33.18 26.48
CA ASP A 150 -1.66 34.48 26.93
C ASP A 150 -1.12 34.39 28.37
N GLU A 151 -1.69 35.11 29.35
CA GLU A 151 -1.30 35.04 30.77
C GLU A 151 -2.21 34.12 31.61
N ASP A 152 -3.24 33.52 31.01
CA ASP A 152 -4.23 32.69 31.70
C ASP A 152 -3.88 31.19 31.64
N SER A 153 -3.94 30.53 32.80
CA SER A 153 -3.77 29.07 32.93
C SER A 153 -5.12 28.41 33.20
N PHE A 154 -5.42 27.36 32.43
CA PHE A 154 -6.66 26.60 32.53
C PHE A 154 -6.35 25.14 32.91
N SER A 155 -7.08 24.62 33.90
CA SER A 155 -7.00 23.22 34.31
C SER A 155 -8.16 22.45 33.71
N ILE A 156 -7.87 21.50 32.82
CA ILE A 156 -8.89 20.65 32.20
C ILE A 156 -8.94 19.31 32.93
N ASP A 157 -10.04 19.06 33.62
CA ASP A 157 -10.31 17.77 34.26
C ASP A 157 -10.65 16.72 33.19
N VAL A 158 -10.00 15.56 33.28
CA VAL A 158 -10.22 14.43 32.39
C VAL A 158 -10.97 13.35 33.15
N VAL A 159 -12.17 13.01 32.69
CA VAL A 159 -13.03 11.99 33.30
C VAL A 159 -13.10 10.79 32.36
N PRO A 160 -12.29 9.75 32.58
CA PRO A 160 -12.35 8.54 31.78
C PRO A 160 -13.63 7.75 32.10
N VAL A 161 -14.34 7.32 31.06
CA VAL A 161 -15.61 6.59 31.15
C VAL A 161 -15.56 5.41 30.19
N PHE A 162 -15.79 4.20 30.69
CA PHE A 162 -16.01 3.04 29.84
C PHE A 162 -17.40 3.11 29.19
N VAL A 163 -17.55 2.71 27.93
CA VAL A 163 -18.76 2.93 27.11
C VAL A 163 -20.07 2.49 27.79
N ASN A 164 -20.05 1.40 28.57
CA ASN A 164 -21.22 0.91 29.32
C ASN A 164 -21.69 1.85 30.43
N SER A 165 -20.81 2.74 30.92
CA SER A 165 -21.11 3.74 31.95
C SER A 165 -21.34 5.14 31.37
N LEU A 166 -21.23 5.31 30.04
CA LEU A 166 -21.51 6.58 29.38
C LEU A 166 -23.01 6.90 29.49
N THR A 167 -23.34 7.97 30.22
CA THR A 167 -24.74 8.39 30.41
C THR A 167 -25.32 8.97 29.12
N LYS A 168 -26.65 9.00 29.00
CA LYS A 168 -27.30 9.59 27.81
C LYS A 168 -27.00 11.08 27.66
N SER A 169 -26.89 11.82 28.77
CA SER A 169 -26.53 13.24 28.74
C SER A 169 -25.10 13.47 28.24
N GLN A 170 -24.15 12.63 28.66
CA GLN A 170 -22.76 12.70 28.17
C GLN A 170 -22.66 12.34 26.69
N GLU A 171 -23.37 11.29 26.24
CA GLU A 171 -23.43 10.91 24.83
C GLU A 171 -24.00 12.06 23.97
N THR A 172 -25.11 12.67 24.41
CA THR A 172 -25.69 13.84 23.74
C THR A 172 -24.70 15.00 23.69
N ALA A 173 -23.99 15.31 24.78
CA ALA A 173 -22.98 16.37 24.78
C ALA A 173 -21.82 16.10 23.81
N CYS A 174 -21.36 14.86 23.71
CA CYS A 174 -20.34 14.44 22.74
C CYS A 174 -20.85 14.58 21.30
N LEU A 175 -22.08 14.13 21.01
CA LEU A 175 -22.68 14.23 19.68
C LEU A 175 -22.92 15.67 19.26
N ASP A 176 -23.40 16.52 20.17
CA ASP A 176 -23.65 17.94 19.92
C ASP A 176 -22.34 18.68 19.63
N LEU A 177 -21.27 18.38 20.36
CA LEU A 177 -19.95 18.95 20.08
C LEU A 177 -19.38 18.44 18.75
N LEU A 178 -19.56 17.15 18.44
CA LEU A 178 -19.16 16.58 17.15
C LEU A 178 -19.90 17.26 16.00
N ASP A 179 -21.21 17.49 16.13
CA ASP A 179 -22.03 18.20 15.15
C ASP A 179 -21.58 19.66 15.00
N ALA A 180 -21.34 20.36 16.11
CA ALA A 180 -20.82 21.73 16.08
C ALA A 180 -19.46 21.83 15.36
N ASN A 181 -18.61 20.81 15.48
CA ASN A 181 -17.25 20.83 14.93
C ASN A 181 -17.18 20.32 13.49
N LEU A 182 -17.86 19.21 13.22
CA LEU A 182 -17.73 18.44 11.99
C LEU A 182 -19.08 18.15 11.32
N GLY A 183 -20.22 18.55 11.90
CA GLY A 183 -21.55 18.24 11.39
C GLY A 183 -21.76 18.65 9.94
N ARG A 184 -21.19 19.78 9.51
CA ARG A 184 -21.18 20.18 8.09
C ARG A 184 -20.43 19.18 7.21
N ILE A 185 -19.26 18.73 7.65
CA ILE A 185 -18.43 17.77 6.90
C ILE A 185 -19.13 16.41 6.86
N TYR A 186 -19.63 15.92 8.00
CA TYR A 186 -20.42 14.70 8.09
C TYR A 186 -21.67 14.74 7.21
N THR A 187 -22.45 15.83 7.25
CA THR A 187 -23.62 16.01 6.38
C THR A 187 -23.25 15.93 4.90
N ASN A 188 -22.12 16.52 4.53
CA ASN A 188 -21.66 16.52 3.14
C ASN A 188 -21.18 15.14 2.68
N VAL A 189 -20.61 14.33 3.57
CA VAL A 189 -19.95 13.06 3.22
C VAL A 189 -20.87 11.85 3.37
N ILE A 190 -21.64 11.81 4.45
CA ILE A 190 -22.49 10.66 4.83
C ILE A 190 -23.96 10.95 4.55
N GLY A 191 -24.35 12.23 4.49
CA GLY A 191 -25.73 12.67 4.28
C GLY A 191 -26.36 13.26 5.54
N ARG A 192 -27.59 13.78 5.42
CA ARG A 192 -28.27 14.51 6.51
C ARG A 192 -28.56 13.66 7.76
N ASP A 193 -28.65 12.34 7.58
CA ASP A 193 -29.00 11.39 8.65
C ASP A 193 -27.77 10.75 9.32
N TRP A 194 -26.56 11.28 9.09
CA TRP A 194 -25.29 10.73 9.61
C TRP A 194 -25.26 10.50 11.13
N LYS A 195 -26.08 11.24 11.89
CA LYS A 195 -26.17 11.11 13.35
C LYS A 195 -26.71 9.76 13.80
N VAL A 196 -27.52 9.08 12.98
CA VAL A 196 -28.12 7.78 13.33
C VAL A 196 -27.02 6.72 13.50
N GLU A 197 -26.23 6.50 12.46
CA GLU A 197 -25.10 5.56 12.47
C GLU A 197 -24.05 5.98 13.50
N LYS A 198 -23.82 7.30 13.67
CA LYS A 198 -22.85 7.79 14.65
C LYS A 198 -23.24 7.47 16.09
N VAL A 199 -24.53 7.56 16.44
CA VAL A 199 -25.00 7.21 17.79
C VAL A 199 -24.80 5.72 18.08
N GLU A 200 -24.98 4.86 17.07
CA GLU A 200 -24.68 3.43 17.18
C GLU A 200 -23.17 3.21 17.37
N GLU A 201 -22.34 3.86 16.54
CA GLU A 201 -20.87 3.81 16.64
C GLU A 201 -20.37 4.29 18.01
N MET A 202 -20.97 5.34 18.57
CA MET A 202 -20.61 5.87 19.89
C MET A 202 -20.90 4.88 21.04
N ARG A 203 -21.65 3.81 20.78
CA ARG A 203 -21.93 2.72 21.71
C ARG A 203 -21.22 1.43 21.37
N ASP A 204 -20.27 1.49 20.44
CA ASP A 204 -19.47 0.33 20.07
C ASP A 204 -18.73 -0.26 21.28
N SER A 205 -18.66 -1.59 21.28
CA SER A 205 -18.15 -2.35 22.41
C SER A 205 -16.66 -2.05 22.63
N GLY A 206 -16.23 -1.98 23.90
CA GLY A 206 -14.82 -1.75 24.24
C GLY A 206 -14.35 -0.29 24.15
N LEU A 207 -15.21 0.66 23.74
CA LEU A 207 -14.86 2.08 23.70
C LEU A 207 -14.56 2.65 25.10
N ILE A 208 -13.53 3.49 25.13
CA ILE A 208 -13.15 4.32 26.27
C ILE A 208 -13.31 5.78 25.87
N TYR A 209 -14.05 6.53 26.68
CA TYR A 209 -14.23 7.97 26.53
C TYR A 209 -13.37 8.73 27.53
N LEU A 210 -12.69 9.78 27.08
CA LEU A 210 -12.07 10.79 27.94
C LEU A 210 -12.91 12.05 27.86
N LEU A 211 -13.78 12.29 28.84
CA LEU A 211 -14.63 13.48 28.86
C LEU A 211 -13.88 14.64 29.52
N LEU A 212 -13.87 15.81 28.88
CA LEU A 212 -13.06 16.95 29.30
C LEU A 212 -13.94 18.04 29.90
N TYR A 213 -13.57 18.53 31.09
CA TYR A 213 -14.28 19.59 31.79
C TYR A 213 -13.35 20.71 32.23
N HIS A 214 -13.83 21.94 32.18
CA HIS A 214 -13.22 23.08 32.87
C HIS A 214 -14.22 23.55 33.93
N GLY A 215 -13.93 23.25 35.21
CA GLY A 215 -14.94 23.38 36.27
C GLY A 215 -16.15 22.49 35.98
N SER A 216 -17.34 23.07 35.89
CA SER A 216 -18.57 22.33 35.54
C SER A 216 -18.89 22.30 34.05
N THR A 217 -18.07 22.95 33.20
CA THR A 217 -18.35 23.11 31.77
C THR A 217 -17.71 21.99 30.98
N PHE A 218 -18.48 21.29 30.14
CA PHE A 218 -17.96 20.32 29.19
C PHE A 218 -17.24 21.03 28.04
N VAL A 219 -15.99 20.65 27.76
CA VAL A 219 -15.12 21.36 26.80
C VAL A 219 -14.57 20.49 25.68
N GLY A 220 -14.75 19.17 25.75
CA GLY A 220 -14.24 18.25 24.73
C GLY A 220 -14.35 16.79 25.11
N PHE A 221 -14.00 15.91 24.18
CA PHE A 221 -13.84 14.48 24.46
C PHE A 221 -12.87 13.81 23.50
N VAL A 222 -12.36 12.65 23.92
CA VAL A 222 -11.72 11.66 23.06
C VAL A 222 -12.49 10.35 23.18
N SER A 223 -12.73 9.64 22.09
CA SER A 223 -13.17 8.25 22.12
C SER A 223 -12.12 7.35 21.44
N MET A 224 -11.76 6.26 22.11
CA MET A 224 -10.68 5.37 21.68
C MET A 224 -10.98 3.91 22.01
N LYS A 225 -10.36 2.99 21.26
CA LYS A 225 -10.49 1.54 21.43
C LYS A 225 -9.19 0.86 21.03
N ALA A 226 -8.77 -0.18 21.75
CA ALA A 226 -7.71 -1.07 21.27
C ALA A 226 -8.31 -2.09 20.31
N LEU A 227 -7.70 -2.24 19.14
CA LEU A 227 -8.13 -3.17 18.10
C LEU A 227 -7.00 -3.48 17.12
N GLU A 228 -7.19 -4.50 16.30
CA GLU A 228 -6.31 -4.82 15.18
C GLU A 228 -6.68 -3.99 13.94
N ASP A 229 -5.84 -3.02 13.58
CA ASP A 229 -5.97 -2.22 12.37
C ASP A 229 -4.95 -2.71 11.33
N ASN A 230 -5.43 -3.38 10.28
CA ASN A 230 -4.59 -3.92 9.19
C ASN A 230 -3.40 -4.76 9.69
N SER A 231 -3.68 -5.76 10.54
CA SER A 231 -2.68 -6.65 11.14
C SER A 231 -1.70 -5.97 12.10
N THR A 232 -1.98 -4.74 12.51
CA THR A 232 -1.23 -4.01 13.54
C THR A 232 -2.16 -3.71 14.71
N HIS A 233 -1.80 -4.19 15.89
CA HIS A 233 -2.55 -3.89 17.09
C HIS A 233 -2.25 -2.45 17.56
N VAL A 234 -3.28 -1.60 17.60
CA VAL A 234 -3.19 -0.16 17.87
C VAL A 234 -4.28 0.31 18.82
N ILE A 235 -4.10 1.49 19.41
CA ILE A 235 -5.24 2.27 19.92
C ILE A 235 -5.80 3.10 18.77
N TYR A 236 -7.01 2.76 18.32
CA TYR A 236 -7.75 3.51 17.32
C TYR A 236 -8.49 4.68 17.99
N ILE A 237 -8.24 5.91 17.54
CA ILE A 237 -8.94 7.12 18.00
C ILE A 237 -10.10 7.38 17.04
N TYR A 238 -11.31 7.14 17.52
CA TYR A 238 -12.54 7.35 16.75
C TYR A 238 -12.90 8.84 16.65
N GLU A 239 -12.80 9.55 17.77
CA GLU A 239 -13.08 10.99 17.82
C GLU A 239 -12.11 11.70 18.75
N LEU A 240 -11.69 12.91 18.36
CA LEU A 240 -10.99 13.87 19.19
C LEU A 240 -11.62 15.24 18.95
N GLN A 241 -12.43 15.70 19.90
CA GLN A 241 -13.23 16.90 19.78
C GLN A 241 -12.91 17.89 20.89
N VAL A 242 -12.66 19.15 20.53
CA VAL A 242 -12.40 20.24 21.46
C VAL A 242 -13.29 21.42 21.09
N SER A 243 -13.98 21.97 22.09
CA SER A 243 -14.81 23.17 21.96
C SER A 243 -13.98 24.38 21.52
N GLU A 244 -14.60 25.27 20.77
CA GLU A 244 -13.91 26.36 20.06
C GLU A 244 -13.01 27.22 20.95
N ASN A 245 -13.47 27.53 22.16
CA ASN A 245 -12.75 28.39 23.13
C ASN A 245 -11.43 27.79 23.61
N PHE A 246 -11.25 26.48 23.52
CA PHE A 246 -10.09 25.74 24.02
C PHE A 246 -9.19 25.22 22.90
N ARG A 247 -9.48 25.56 21.63
CA ARG A 247 -8.64 25.16 20.48
C ARG A 247 -7.42 26.05 20.36
N GLY A 248 -6.32 25.50 19.85
CA GLY A 248 -5.08 26.25 19.63
C GLY A 248 -4.23 26.46 20.89
N MET A 249 -4.63 25.92 22.03
CA MET A 249 -3.94 26.02 23.32
C MET A 249 -3.10 24.76 23.64
N GLY A 250 -2.77 23.95 22.63
CA GLY A 250 -2.03 22.69 22.80
C GLY A 250 -2.83 21.53 23.41
N LEU A 251 -4.11 21.70 23.78
CA LEU A 251 -4.94 20.65 24.38
C LEU A 251 -4.99 19.37 23.52
N GLY A 252 -5.19 19.49 22.21
CA GLY A 252 -5.21 18.34 21.29
C GLY A 252 -3.90 17.55 21.28
N THR A 253 -2.75 18.23 21.30
CA THR A 253 -1.43 17.61 21.42
C THR A 253 -1.29 16.84 22.74
N LYS A 254 -1.71 17.44 23.85
CA LYS A 254 -1.64 16.80 25.18
C LYS A 254 -2.55 15.58 25.26
N LEU A 255 -3.73 15.62 24.65
CA LEU A 255 -4.63 14.46 24.55
C LEU A 255 -4.00 13.32 23.73
N LEU A 256 -3.39 13.62 22.58
CA LEU A 256 -2.71 12.61 21.78
C LEU A 256 -1.54 11.96 22.54
N HIS A 257 -0.79 12.73 23.33
CA HIS A 257 0.24 12.19 24.22
C HIS A 257 -0.35 11.30 25.32
N LEU A 258 -1.45 11.71 25.95
CA LEU A 258 -2.12 10.91 26.96
C LEU A 258 -2.60 9.54 26.42
N VAL A 259 -3.13 9.53 25.18
CA VAL A 259 -3.52 8.28 24.50
C VAL A 259 -2.29 7.44 24.14
N ASN A 260 -1.22 8.07 23.64
CA ASN A 260 0.04 7.38 23.36
C ASN A 260 0.63 6.74 24.63
N ASP A 261 0.63 7.45 25.75
CA ASP A 261 1.13 6.95 27.02
C ASP A 261 0.30 5.76 27.53
N THR A 262 -0.99 5.71 27.19
CA THR A 262 -1.87 4.57 27.45
C THR A 262 -1.45 3.34 26.64
N ALA A 263 -1.11 3.50 25.36
CA ALA A 263 -0.57 2.42 24.52
C ALA A 263 0.78 1.90 25.06
N VAL A 264 1.64 2.82 25.51
CA VAL A 264 2.95 2.48 26.11
C VAL A 264 2.75 1.71 27.42
N LEU A 265 1.86 2.18 28.29
CA LEU A 265 1.54 1.52 29.55
C LEU A 265 1.01 0.11 29.33
N ALA A 266 0.00 -0.06 28.48
CA ALA A 266 -0.58 -1.37 28.16
C ALA A 266 0.47 -2.37 27.68
N SER A 267 1.35 -1.91 26.80
CA SER A 267 2.43 -2.74 26.23
C SER A 267 3.59 -3.01 27.20
N SER A 268 3.63 -2.32 28.35
CA SER A 268 4.60 -2.56 29.43
C SER A 268 4.12 -3.57 30.47
N VAL A 269 2.84 -3.98 30.42
CA VAL A 269 2.25 -4.90 31.39
C VAL A 269 2.18 -6.31 30.79
N ASP A 270 2.95 -7.24 31.37
CA ASP A 270 3.03 -8.64 30.92
C ASP A 270 1.66 -9.32 30.85
N LYS A 271 0.78 -9.05 31.83
CA LYS A 271 -0.56 -9.63 31.86
C LYS A 271 -1.40 -9.20 30.65
N PHE A 272 -1.37 -7.90 30.31
CA PHE A 272 -2.11 -7.36 29.17
C PHE A 272 -1.53 -7.90 27.85
N THR A 273 -0.21 -7.81 27.69
CA THR A 273 0.48 -8.23 26.46
C THR A 273 0.42 -9.74 26.20
N THR A 274 0.36 -10.57 27.24
CA THR A 274 0.16 -12.02 27.08
C THR A 274 -1.25 -12.34 26.59
N ARG A 275 -2.25 -11.54 26.98
CA ARG A 275 -3.66 -11.77 26.64
C ARG A 275 -4.04 -11.20 25.28
N PHE A 276 -3.58 -9.98 24.94
CA PHE A 276 -4.00 -9.25 23.74
C PHE A 276 -2.87 -8.86 22.79
N GLY A 277 -1.61 -9.14 23.16
CA GLY A 277 -0.44 -8.69 22.41
C GLY A 277 -0.03 -7.26 22.74
N LYS A 278 1.04 -6.79 22.09
CA LYS A 278 1.55 -5.42 22.26
C LYS A 278 0.76 -4.46 21.38
N ILE A 279 0.54 -3.26 21.90
CA ILE A 279 0.01 -2.13 21.16
C ILE A 279 1.20 -1.36 20.56
N TYR A 280 1.30 -1.36 19.23
CA TYR A 280 2.44 -0.80 18.53
C TYR A 280 2.33 0.70 18.27
N GLY A 281 1.12 1.27 18.37
CA GLY A 281 0.91 2.67 18.07
C GLY A 281 -0.53 3.13 18.15
N LEU A 282 -0.77 4.28 17.54
CA LEU A 282 -2.06 4.93 17.40
C LEU A 282 -2.48 4.91 15.93
N SER A 283 -3.77 4.74 15.68
CA SER A 283 -4.38 4.92 14.36
C SER A 283 -5.61 5.81 14.48
N LEU A 284 -5.92 6.56 13.42
CA LEU A 284 -7.16 7.34 13.34
C LEU A 284 -7.52 7.62 11.90
N THR A 285 -8.79 7.97 11.67
CA THR A 285 -9.24 8.54 10.40
C THR A 285 -9.50 10.04 10.49
N VAL A 286 -9.09 10.77 9.48
CA VAL A 286 -9.30 12.23 9.38
C VAL A 286 -9.91 12.58 8.03
N PHE A 287 -10.95 13.41 8.02
CA PHE A 287 -11.50 13.94 6.78
C PHE A 287 -10.43 14.74 6.02
N GLY A 288 -10.34 14.52 4.71
CA GLY A 288 -9.38 15.17 3.83
C GLY A 288 -9.41 16.70 3.84
N GLU A 289 -10.53 17.26 4.27
CA GLU A 289 -10.72 18.72 4.35
C GLU A 289 -10.44 19.32 5.71
N ASN A 290 -10.29 18.48 6.74
CA ASN A 290 -9.95 18.96 8.07
C ASN A 290 -8.44 19.21 8.15
N GLN A 291 -7.97 20.19 7.38
CA GLN A 291 -6.55 20.54 7.26
C GLN A 291 -5.94 20.91 8.62
N ARG A 292 -6.73 21.50 9.53
CA ARG A 292 -6.28 21.83 10.88
C ARG A 292 -5.95 20.57 11.70
N ALA A 293 -6.80 19.56 11.64
CA ALA A 293 -6.54 18.28 12.30
C ALA A 293 -5.36 17.54 11.65
N GLN A 294 -5.27 17.52 10.33
CA GLN A 294 -4.13 16.91 9.62
C GLN A 294 -2.80 17.54 10.02
N LYS A 295 -2.70 18.88 10.05
CA LYS A 295 -1.50 19.60 10.51
C LYS A 295 -1.12 19.20 11.94
N LEU A 296 -2.11 19.07 12.84
CA LEU A 296 -1.88 18.57 14.18
C LEU A 296 -1.31 17.15 14.13
N TYR A 297 -1.97 16.19 13.47
CA TYR A 297 -1.54 14.80 13.45
C TYR A 297 -0.14 14.63 12.85
N PHE A 298 0.16 15.26 11.72
CA PHE A 298 1.49 15.23 11.13
C PHE A 298 2.56 15.86 12.05
N SER A 299 2.23 16.95 12.76
CA SER A 299 3.16 17.53 13.75
C SER A 299 3.45 16.60 14.94
N GLN A 300 2.56 15.63 15.19
CA GLN A 300 2.71 14.61 16.23
C GLN A 300 3.36 13.32 15.72
N GLY A 301 3.83 13.28 14.47
CA GLY A 301 4.50 12.11 13.89
C GLY A 301 3.56 11.04 13.36
N PHE A 302 2.29 11.36 13.09
CA PHE A 302 1.44 10.48 12.30
C PHE A 302 1.86 10.50 10.83
N GLU A 303 1.72 9.37 10.15
CA GLU A 303 1.95 9.22 8.71
C GLU A 303 0.71 8.67 8.01
N ILE A 304 0.56 8.95 6.72
CA ILE A 304 -0.56 8.38 5.93
C ILE A 304 -0.38 6.87 5.85
N ALA A 305 -1.36 6.13 6.35
CA ALA A 305 -1.31 4.68 6.35
C ALA A 305 -1.30 4.13 4.91
N PRO A 306 -0.59 3.01 4.62
CA PRO A 306 -0.47 2.45 3.27
C PRO A 306 -1.82 2.17 2.58
N HIS A 307 -2.82 1.80 3.37
CA HIS A 307 -4.18 1.45 2.94
C HIS A 307 -5.12 2.66 2.82
N SER A 308 -4.63 3.89 3.05
CA SER A 308 -5.43 5.09 2.80
C SER A 308 -5.88 5.16 1.34
N PRO A 309 -7.13 5.58 1.05
CA PRO A 309 -7.63 5.66 -0.32
C PRO A 309 -6.67 6.47 -1.22
N ARG A 310 -6.14 5.84 -2.28
CA ARG A 310 -5.32 6.48 -3.33
C ARG A 310 -6.06 6.38 -4.65
N LEU A 311 -6.19 7.48 -5.38
CA LEU A 311 -6.96 7.57 -6.63
C LEU A 311 -6.67 6.42 -7.62
N LEU A 312 -5.39 6.13 -7.84
CA LEU A 312 -4.96 5.07 -8.77
C LEU A 312 -4.82 3.69 -8.08
N GLY A 313 -4.78 3.64 -6.75
CA GLY A 313 -4.59 2.41 -5.98
C GLY A 313 -5.83 1.53 -5.89
N SER A 314 -7.03 2.10 -6.07
CA SER A 314 -8.33 1.41 -5.99
C SER A 314 -9.07 1.33 -7.33
N LEU A 315 -8.33 1.38 -8.45
CA LEU A 315 -8.90 1.35 -9.80
C LEU A 315 -9.69 0.06 -10.05
N ASN A 316 -10.95 0.20 -10.45
CA ASN A 316 -11.75 -0.90 -10.98
C ASN A 316 -11.76 -0.93 -12.53
N LEU A 317 -12.34 -1.99 -13.11
CA LEU A 317 -12.39 -2.17 -14.57
C LEU A 317 -13.10 -1.03 -15.30
N ALA A 318 -14.17 -0.45 -14.73
CA ALA A 318 -14.91 0.63 -15.37
C ALA A 318 -14.09 1.93 -15.40
N GLN A 319 -13.42 2.26 -14.29
CA GLN A 319 -12.50 3.40 -14.22
C GLN A 319 -11.31 3.21 -15.16
N LEU A 320 -10.72 2.00 -15.20
CA LEU A 320 -9.63 1.69 -16.12
C LEU A 320 -10.03 1.90 -17.59
N LYS A 321 -11.25 1.49 -17.98
CA LYS A 321 -11.78 1.75 -19.33
C LYS A 321 -11.96 3.23 -19.64
N GLN A 322 -12.33 4.05 -18.64
CA GLN A 322 -12.40 5.51 -18.83
C GLN A 322 -11.01 6.10 -19.08
N PHE A 323 -10.01 5.69 -18.30
CA PHE A 323 -8.61 6.06 -18.54
C PHE A 323 -8.14 5.63 -19.93
N GLN A 324 -8.44 4.39 -20.36
CA GLN A 324 -8.12 3.91 -21.71
C GLN A 324 -8.76 4.80 -22.79
N LYS A 325 -10.01 5.23 -22.61
CA LYS A 325 -10.70 6.12 -23.56
C LYS A 325 -10.06 7.50 -23.66
N VAL A 326 -9.65 8.08 -22.53
CA VAL A 326 -8.92 9.37 -22.49
C VAL A 326 -7.61 9.25 -23.28
N LEU A 327 -6.82 8.22 -22.98
CA LEU A 327 -5.54 7.98 -23.64
C LEU A 327 -5.72 7.69 -25.13
N GLN A 328 -6.70 6.86 -25.50
CA GLN A 328 -7.04 6.56 -26.89
C GLN A 328 -7.36 7.85 -27.67
N THR A 329 -8.17 8.74 -27.09
CA THR A 329 -8.53 10.02 -27.73
C THR A 329 -7.30 10.88 -27.98
N ALA A 330 -6.41 10.97 -26.99
CA ALA A 330 -5.15 11.71 -27.10
C ALA A 330 -4.22 11.14 -28.19
N LEU A 331 -4.07 9.81 -28.27
CA LEU A 331 -3.24 9.15 -29.27
C LEU A 331 -3.81 9.28 -30.69
N ILE A 332 -5.13 9.28 -30.85
CA ILE A 332 -5.79 9.58 -32.13
C ILE A 332 -5.56 11.03 -32.55
N ALA A 333 -5.60 11.98 -31.60
CA ALA A 333 -5.28 13.38 -31.89
C ALA A 333 -3.83 13.54 -32.35
N TYR A 334 -2.89 12.89 -31.67
CA TYR A 334 -1.49 12.85 -32.08
C TYR A 334 -1.32 12.26 -33.49
N HIS A 335 -1.89 11.09 -33.77
CA HIS A 335 -1.80 10.46 -35.10
C HIS A 335 -2.27 11.39 -36.25
N LYS A 336 -3.27 12.23 -35.99
CA LYS A 336 -3.76 13.22 -36.97
C LYS A 336 -2.83 14.40 -37.15
N ASP A 337 -2.08 14.75 -36.10
CA ASP A 337 -1.17 15.88 -36.08
C ASP A 337 0.02 15.60 -35.14
N HIS A 338 1.12 15.09 -35.71
CA HIS A 338 2.34 14.84 -34.94
C HIS A 338 3.00 16.12 -34.41
N SER A 339 2.62 17.31 -34.91
CA SER A 339 3.18 18.58 -34.40
C SER A 339 2.71 18.92 -32.98
N LEU A 340 1.67 18.24 -32.48
CA LEU A 340 1.19 18.37 -31.10
C LEU A 340 2.24 17.99 -30.05
N ILE A 341 3.28 17.24 -30.46
CA ILE A 341 4.41 16.88 -29.61
C ILE A 341 5.70 17.40 -30.26
N PRO A 342 6.22 18.55 -29.82
CA PRO A 342 7.52 19.01 -30.27
C PRO A 342 8.63 18.09 -29.75
N SER A 343 9.81 18.15 -30.39
CA SER A 343 10.99 17.43 -29.92
C SER A 343 11.31 17.77 -28.47
N ARG A 344 11.58 16.74 -27.67
CA ARG A 344 11.98 16.91 -26.27
C ARG A 344 13.27 17.74 -26.17
N ILE A 345 13.33 18.63 -25.19
CA ILE A 345 14.58 19.34 -24.86
C ILE A 345 15.37 18.45 -23.89
N VAL A 346 16.61 18.11 -24.26
CA VAL A 346 17.53 17.36 -23.40
C VAL A 346 18.70 18.27 -23.05
N THR A 347 19.04 18.37 -21.77
CA THR A 347 20.20 19.12 -21.29
C THR A 347 20.92 18.33 -20.22
N THR A 348 22.23 18.20 -20.34
CA THR A 348 23.05 17.43 -19.40
C THR A 348 23.93 18.37 -18.59
N THR A 349 23.90 18.20 -17.28
CA THR A 349 24.83 18.83 -16.32
C THR A 349 25.82 17.77 -15.81
N PRO A 350 26.89 18.14 -15.07
CA PRO A 350 27.78 17.16 -14.44
C PRO A 350 27.08 16.19 -13.47
N TYR A 351 25.86 16.52 -13.01
CA TYR A 351 25.15 15.75 -11.99
C TYR A 351 23.98 14.95 -12.55
N ALA A 352 23.31 15.45 -13.59
CA ALA A 352 22.06 14.90 -14.06
C ALA A 352 21.76 15.23 -15.53
N THR A 353 20.89 14.44 -16.14
CA THR A 353 20.25 14.73 -17.43
C THR A 353 18.84 15.25 -17.19
N HIS A 354 18.51 16.41 -17.74
CA HIS A 354 17.19 17.03 -17.68
C HIS A 354 16.46 16.84 -19.01
N LEU A 355 15.19 16.45 -18.94
CA LEU A 355 14.32 16.28 -20.10
C LEU A 355 13.06 17.14 -19.90
N PHE A 356 12.73 17.95 -20.89
CA PHE A 356 11.48 18.72 -20.94
C PHE A 356 10.68 18.26 -22.15
N MET A 357 9.47 17.77 -21.90
CA MET A 357 8.62 17.15 -22.91
C MET A 357 7.27 17.86 -22.89
N ALA A 358 7.05 18.77 -23.84
CA ALA A 358 5.80 19.51 -23.97
C ALA A 358 4.76 18.74 -24.81
N SER A 359 3.50 19.06 -24.62
CA SER A 359 2.37 18.60 -25.45
C SER A 359 1.35 19.72 -25.57
N THR A 360 0.84 19.94 -26.78
CA THR A 360 -0.14 21.00 -27.11
C THR A 360 -1.46 20.44 -27.66
N GLY A 361 -1.85 19.25 -27.19
CA GLY A 361 -3.07 18.54 -27.63
C GLY A 361 -4.40 19.18 -27.19
N GLU A 362 -5.40 18.35 -26.85
CA GLU A 362 -6.65 18.82 -26.21
C GLU A 362 -6.35 19.52 -24.88
N THR A 363 -5.36 19.00 -24.16
CA THR A 363 -4.80 19.59 -22.95
C THR A 363 -3.35 19.96 -23.19
N VAL A 364 -2.96 21.15 -22.71
CA VAL A 364 -1.60 21.68 -22.83
C VAL A 364 -0.82 21.36 -21.57
N GLY A 365 0.45 21.02 -21.69
CA GLY A 365 1.27 20.76 -20.52
C GLY A 365 2.69 20.38 -20.85
N MET A 366 3.47 20.18 -19.80
CA MET A 366 4.87 19.77 -19.90
C MET A 366 5.23 18.81 -18.79
N LYS A 367 5.93 17.75 -19.16
CA LYS A 367 6.65 16.89 -18.23
C LYS A 367 8.11 17.32 -18.15
N ALA A 368 8.59 17.60 -16.95
CA ALA A 368 10.00 17.86 -16.67
C ALA A 368 10.56 16.71 -15.83
N LEU A 369 11.57 16.01 -16.35
CA LEU A 369 12.25 14.91 -15.68
C LEU A 369 13.73 15.23 -15.48
N THR A 370 14.28 14.80 -14.34
CA THR A 370 15.70 14.83 -14.05
C THR A 370 16.16 13.41 -13.75
N GLY A 371 16.99 12.86 -14.63
CA GLY A 371 17.67 11.59 -14.45
C GLY A 371 19.02 11.79 -13.77
N SER A 372 19.18 11.26 -12.57
CA SER A 372 20.44 11.26 -11.81
C SER A 372 20.85 9.83 -11.46
N LYS A 373 21.94 9.67 -10.69
CA LYS A 373 22.33 8.36 -10.13
C LYS A 373 21.24 7.72 -9.25
N GLN A 374 20.30 8.52 -8.74
CA GLN A 374 19.19 8.09 -7.90
C GLN A 374 17.95 7.69 -8.72
N GLY A 375 18.01 7.77 -10.06
CA GLY A 375 16.90 7.51 -10.96
C GLY A 375 16.26 8.79 -11.52
N PHE A 376 15.08 8.64 -12.12
CA PHE A 376 14.32 9.75 -12.70
C PHE A 376 13.29 10.28 -11.71
N THR A 377 13.34 11.58 -11.42
CA THR A 377 12.32 12.30 -10.66
C THR A 377 11.81 13.49 -11.47
N GLY A 378 10.60 13.97 -11.19
CA GLY A 378 10.08 15.10 -11.95
C GLY A 378 8.62 15.41 -11.70
N VAL A 379 8.11 16.36 -12.48
CA VAL A 379 6.76 16.88 -12.39
C VAL A 379 6.08 16.92 -13.76
N THR A 380 4.77 16.71 -13.75
CA THR A 380 3.91 16.96 -14.91
C THR A 380 3.04 18.17 -14.58
N THR A 381 3.16 19.20 -15.40
CA THR A 381 2.38 20.45 -15.31
C THR A 381 1.30 20.43 -16.37
N ILE A 382 0.09 20.83 -15.99
CA ILE A 382 -1.09 20.82 -16.86
C ILE A 382 -1.68 22.22 -16.85
N LEU A 383 -1.92 22.74 -18.05
CA LEU A 383 -2.40 24.09 -18.32
C LEU A 383 -3.73 24.02 -19.07
N ASP A 384 -4.57 25.01 -18.82
CA ASP A 384 -5.74 25.29 -19.64
C ASP A 384 -5.27 25.67 -21.05
N LYS A 385 -5.92 25.08 -22.06
CA LYS A 385 -5.54 25.25 -23.46
C LYS A 385 -5.85 26.65 -24.00
N GLU A 386 -6.91 27.29 -23.52
CA GLU A 386 -7.40 28.55 -24.07
C GLU A 386 -6.76 29.75 -23.41
N VAL A 387 -6.68 29.75 -22.07
CA VAL A 387 -6.18 30.88 -21.28
C VAL A 387 -4.80 30.66 -20.69
N GLY A 388 -4.27 29.42 -20.72
CA GLY A 388 -2.95 29.09 -20.19
C GLY A 388 -2.88 29.00 -18.66
N PHE A 389 -4.02 29.05 -17.97
CA PHE A 389 -4.09 28.98 -16.51
C PHE A 389 -3.60 27.62 -15.99
N PRO A 390 -2.78 27.56 -14.92
CA PRO A 390 -2.30 26.29 -14.40
C PRO A 390 -3.43 25.49 -13.73
N ILE A 391 -3.78 24.35 -14.31
CA ILE A 391 -4.80 23.44 -13.78
C ILE A 391 -4.23 22.64 -12.61
N GLY A 392 -2.97 22.22 -12.70
CA GLY A 392 -2.31 21.55 -11.59
C GLY A 392 -0.97 20.90 -11.92
N ILE A 393 -0.38 20.34 -10.86
CA ILE A 393 0.92 19.67 -10.89
C ILE A 393 0.77 18.26 -10.32
N LEU A 394 1.37 17.29 -11.00
CA LEU A 394 1.41 15.90 -10.59
C LEU A 394 2.85 15.39 -10.47
N ASN A 395 3.06 14.40 -9.59
CA ASN A 395 4.30 13.65 -9.56
C ASN A 395 4.47 12.86 -10.87
N ALA A 396 5.56 13.11 -11.60
CA ALA A 396 5.76 12.49 -12.90
C ALA A 396 6.11 11.00 -12.82
N ALA A 397 6.74 10.53 -11.74
CA ALA A 397 7.21 9.15 -11.64
C ALA A 397 6.04 8.16 -11.59
N THR A 398 5.07 8.40 -10.70
CA THR A 398 3.87 7.55 -10.61
C THR A 398 3.03 7.64 -11.87
N LEU A 399 2.80 8.85 -12.38
CA LEU A 399 1.98 9.07 -13.57
C LEU A 399 2.59 8.42 -14.82
N THR A 400 3.91 8.55 -15.03
CA THR A 400 4.61 7.97 -16.19
C THR A 400 4.43 6.45 -16.22
N ALA A 401 4.61 5.76 -15.09
CA ALA A 401 4.46 4.31 -15.07
C ALA A 401 3.01 3.88 -15.35
N PHE A 402 2.04 4.56 -14.72
CA PHE A 402 0.61 4.29 -14.95
C PHE A 402 0.19 4.52 -16.41
N ARG A 403 0.47 5.69 -16.99
CA ARG A 403 0.09 6.00 -18.39
C ARG A 403 0.76 5.08 -19.42
N THR A 404 1.95 4.56 -19.10
CA THR A 404 2.68 3.67 -20.01
C THR A 404 2.05 2.30 -20.01
N ALA A 405 1.78 1.76 -18.81
CA ALA A 405 1.00 0.53 -18.67
C ALA A 405 -0.37 0.67 -19.33
N LEU A 406 -1.04 1.80 -19.14
CA LEU A 406 -2.32 2.09 -19.78
C LEU A 406 -2.22 2.06 -21.32
N CYS A 407 -1.17 2.63 -21.91
CA CYS A 407 -0.93 2.55 -23.36
C CYS A 407 -0.74 1.11 -23.82
N THR A 408 0.11 0.34 -23.14
CA THR A 408 0.32 -1.08 -23.43
C THR A 408 -0.98 -1.88 -23.36
N THR A 409 -1.87 -1.54 -22.42
CA THR A 409 -3.16 -2.24 -22.30
C THR A 409 -4.09 -2.03 -23.49
N LEU A 410 -3.95 -0.95 -24.25
CA LEU A 410 -4.74 -0.72 -25.46
C LEU A 410 -4.47 -1.81 -26.51
N THR A 411 -3.20 -2.14 -26.75
CA THR A 411 -2.85 -3.26 -27.64
C THR A 411 -3.22 -4.61 -27.01
N LEU A 412 -2.98 -4.78 -25.72
CA LEU A 412 -3.28 -6.02 -24.98
C LEU A 412 -4.75 -6.44 -25.13
N VAL A 413 -5.71 -5.51 -24.97
CA VAL A 413 -7.15 -5.84 -25.07
C VAL A 413 -7.61 -6.16 -26.50
N LYS A 414 -6.81 -5.79 -27.52
CA LYS A 414 -7.04 -6.19 -28.92
C LYS A 414 -6.42 -7.54 -29.22
N ALA A 415 -5.22 -7.80 -28.70
CA ALA A 415 -4.56 -9.09 -28.85
C ALA A 415 -5.30 -10.20 -28.07
N LEU A 416 -5.65 -9.91 -26.81
CA LEU A 416 -6.35 -10.81 -25.90
C LEU A 416 -7.68 -10.16 -25.49
N PRO A 417 -8.79 -10.40 -26.23
CA PRO A 417 -10.08 -9.79 -25.91
C PRO A 417 -10.50 -10.04 -24.46
N ILE A 418 -11.01 -9.00 -23.78
CA ILE A 418 -11.49 -9.12 -22.39
C ILE A 418 -12.58 -10.21 -22.31
N GLY A 419 -12.46 -11.11 -21.33
CA GLY A 419 -13.37 -12.24 -21.17
C GLY A 419 -13.01 -13.46 -22.02
N SER A 420 -12.04 -13.36 -22.94
CA SER A 420 -11.40 -14.55 -23.50
C SER A 420 -10.57 -15.22 -22.41
N VAL A 421 -10.80 -16.51 -22.20
CA VAL A 421 -10.01 -17.36 -21.29
C VAL A 421 -9.48 -18.51 -22.13
N GLY A 422 -8.18 -18.77 -22.06
CA GLY A 422 -7.59 -19.96 -22.66
C GLY A 422 -8.21 -21.24 -22.06
N LYS A 423 -8.01 -22.39 -22.71
CA LYS A 423 -8.54 -23.68 -22.22
C LYS A 423 -8.00 -24.07 -20.83
N SER A 424 -6.90 -23.46 -20.41
CA SER A 424 -6.32 -23.51 -19.06
C SER A 424 -6.01 -22.09 -18.61
N LYS A 425 -6.12 -21.81 -17.29
CA LYS A 425 -5.57 -20.58 -16.72
C LYS A 425 -4.09 -20.46 -17.11
N GLU A 426 -3.71 -19.28 -17.56
CA GLU A 426 -2.44 -18.99 -18.25
C GLU A 426 -1.46 -18.25 -17.33
N THR A 427 -0.23 -18.03 -17.78
CA THR A 427 0.80 -17.34 -17.02
C THR A 427 1.03 -15.92 -17.54
N LEU A 428 1.21 -14.97 -16.62
CA LEU A 428 1.76 -13.65 -16.92
C LEU A 428 3.21 -13.63 -16.48
N VAL A 429 4.13 -13.29 -17.39
CA VAL A 429 5.56 -13.13 -17.08
C VAL A 429 5.94 -11.66 -17.19
N CYS A 430 6.57 -11.10 -16.15
CA CYS A 430 7.00 -9.70 -16.14
C CYS A 430 8.47 -9.60 -15.76
N PHE A 431 9.29 -9.03 -16.64
CA PHE A 431 10.67 -8.70 -16.37
C PHE A 431 10.77 -7.32 -15.72
N GLY A 432 11.36 -7.27 -14.54
CA GLY A 432 11.60 -6.05 -13.78
C GLY A 432 10.74 -5.95 -12.52
N VAL A 433 11.14 -5.06 -11.62
CA VAL A 433 10.54 -4.87 -10.28
C VAL A 433 10.23 -3.40 -9.97
N GLY A 434 10.54 -2.50 -10.92
CA GLY A 434 10.28 -1.07 -10.79
C GLY A 434 8.81 -0.72 -11.06
N ALA A 435 8.48 0.57 -10.95
CA ALA A 435 7.11 1.07 -11.12
C ALA A 435 6.43 0.63 -12.43
N GLN A 436 7.18 0.49 -13.53
CA GLN A 436 6.63 -0.02 -14.79
C GLN A 436 6.09 -1.45 -14.62
N ALA A 437 6.87 -2.37 -14.07
CA ALA A 437 6.44 -3.75 -13.82
C ALA A 437 5.20 -3.79 -12.92
N GLN A 438 5.21 -3.02 -11.83
CA GLN A 438 4.08 -2.94 -10.89
C GLN A 438 2.79 -2.53 -11.60
N TRP A 439 2.81 -1.46 -12.39
CA TRP A 439 1.61 -1.00 -13.09
C TRP A 439 1.16 -1.94 -14.20
N HIS A 440 2.08 -2.52 -14.97
CA HIS A 440 1.71 -3.47 -16.04
C HIS A 440 1.05 -4.73 -15.48
N ILE A 441 1.60 -5.30 -14.39
CA ILE A 441 0.97 -6.43 -13.68
C ILE A 441 -0.41 -6.00 -13.17
N ARG A 442 -0.50 -4.90 -12.40
CA ARG A 442 -1.77 -4.46 -11.79
C ARG A 442 -2.87 -4.23 -12.82
N LEU A 443 -2.58 -3.53 -13.92
CA LEU A 443 -3.59 -3.26 -14.96
C LEU A 443 -4.00 -4.53 -15.70
N ALA A 444 -3.07 -5.46 -15.96
CA ALA A 444 -3.41 -6.75 -16.55
C ALA A 444 -4.33 -7.57 -15.62
N LEU A 445 -4.07 -7.58 -14.31
CA LEU A 445 -4.91 -8.29 -13.35
C LEU A 445 -6.31 -7.67 -13.21
N ILE A 446 -6.44 -6.35 -13.30
CA ILE A 446 -7.75 -5.66 -13.33
C ILE A 446 -8.54 -6.01 -14.60
N LEU A 447 -7.86 -6.09 -15.76
CA LEU A 447 -8.51 -6.43 -17.04
C LEU A 447 -8.91 -7.91 -17.13
N TYR A 448 -8.13 -8.79 -16.52
CA TYR A 448 -8.24 -10.23 -16.69
C TYR A 448 -8.25 -11.00 -15.35
N PRO A 449 -9.25 -10.76 -14.48
CA PRO A 449 -9.30 -11.33 -13.13
C PRO A 449 -9.36 -12.87 -13.07
N GLN A 450 -9.67 -13.54 -14.19
CA GLN A 450 -9.79 -15.00 -14.27
C GLN A 450 -8.86 -15.65 -15.32
N ARG A 451 -8.01 -14.86 -16.00
CA ARG A 451 -7.16 -15.41 -17.06
C ARG A 451 -5.92 -16.09 -16.50
N PHE A 452 -5.30 -15.48 -15.49
CA PHE A 452 -4.02 -15.92 -14.96
C PHE A 452 -4.20 -16.74 -13.69
N ASP A 453 -3.54 -17.90 -13.60
CA ASP A 453 -3.34 -18.61 -12.34
C ASP A 453 -2.01 -18.26 -11.69
N GLN A 454 -1.05 -17.81 -12.50
CA GLN A 454 0.30 -17.54 -12.06
C GLN A 454 0.86 -16.25 -12.67
N VAL A 455 1.56 -15.48 -11.83
CA VAL A 455 2.36 -14.32 -12.22
C VAL A 455 3.81 -14.59 -11.85
N ILE A 456 4.70 -14.50 -12.83
CA ILE A 456 6.13 -14.72 -12.69
C ILE A 456 6.85 -13.38 -12.82
N ILE A 457 7.49 -12.95 -11.73
CA ILE A 457 8.27 -11.72 -11.67
C ILE A 457 9.74 -12.09 -11.82
N VAL A 458 10.34 -11.64 -12.92
CA VAL A 458 11.71 -11.98 -13.30
C VAL A 458 12.61 -10.79 -13.07
N ASN A 459 13.70 -10.95 -12.34
CA ASN A 459 14.66 -9.88 -12.12
C ASN A 459 16.07 -10.40 -11.90
N ARG A 460 17.09 -9.57 -12.12
CA ARG A 460 18.48 -9.97 -11.87
C ARG A 460 18.75 -10.31 -10.39
N SER A 461 18.12 -9.56 -9.47
CA SER A 461 18.11 -9.87 -8.04
C SER A 461 16.75 -10.46 -7.70
N VAL A 462 16.75 -11.74 -7.31
CA VAL A 462 15.53 -12.49 -7.01
C VAL A 462 14.83 -11.92 -5.77
N GLU A 463 15.58 -11.41 -4.79
CA GLU A 463 15.06 -10.86 -3.54
C GLU A 463 14.14 -9.65 -3.79
N LYS A 464 14.47 -8.81 -4.78
CA LYS A 464 13.60 -7.70 -5.18
C LYS A 464 12.34 -8.17 -5.90
N ALA A 465 12.42 -9.29 -6.62
CA ALA A 465 11.25 -9.90 -7.24
C ALA A 465 10.36 -10.58 -6.20
N GLU A 466 10.94 -11.20 -5.17
CA GLU A 466 10.23 -11.77 -4.02
C GLU A 466 9.46 -10.69 -3.26
N ALA A 467 10.10 -9.57 -2.95
CA ALA A 467 9.45 -8.44 -2.29
C ALA A 467 8.21 -7.96 -3.08
N LEU A 468 8.34 -7.79 -4.40
CA LEU A 468 7.21 -7.38 -5.23
C LEU A 468 6.13 -8.48 -5.34
N ALA A 469 6.52 -9.75 -5.43
CA ALA A 469 5.60 -10.87 -5.43
C ALA A 469 4.79 -10.91 -4.14
N ASP A 470 5.43 -10.70 -2.99
CA ASP A 470 4.77 -10.71 -1.68
C ASP A 470 3.78 -9.55 -1.52
N ASP A 471 4.09 -8.37 -2.07
CA ASP A 471 3.14 -7.26 -2.09
C ASP A 471 1.89 -7.60 -2.90
N PHE A 472 2.04 -8.19 -4.09
CA PHE A 472 0.89 -8.62 -4.87
C PHE A 472 0.13 -9.80 -4.27
N LYS A 473 0.79 -10.72 -3.56
CA LYS A 473 0.10 -11.81 -2.82
C LYS A 473 -0.85 -11.26 -1.76
N LYS A 474 -0.49 -10.15 -1.11
CA LYS A 474 -1.37 -9.47 -0.13
C LYS A 474 -2.58 -8.83 -0.82
N GLU A 475 -2.40 -8.32 -2.04
CA GLU A 475 -3.47 -7.68 -2.82
C GLU A 475 -4.41 -8.70 -3.50
N VAL A 476 -3.88 -9.82 -3.99
CA VAL A 476 -4.61 -10.79 -4.84
C VAL A 476 -4.27 -12.23 -4.43
N SER A 477 -5.08 -12.82 -3.55
CA SER A 477 -4.85 -14.18 -3.04
C SER A 477 -5.23 -15.30 -4.01
N ALA A 478 -5.98 -15.00 -5.07
CA ALA A 478 -6.47 -16.00 -6.04
C ALA A 478 -5.42 -16.43 -7.09
N ILE A 479 -4.26 -15.77 -7.12
CA ILE A 479 -3.19 -15.94 -8.12
C ILE A 479 -1.90 -16.32 -7.39
N GLU A 480 -1.17 -17.29 -7.95
CA GLU A 480 0.16 -17.66 -7.47
C GLU A 480 1.21 -16.66 -7.98
N PHE A 481 1.96 -16.02 -7.10
CA PHE A 481 3.08 -15.15 -7.48
C PHE A 481 4.41 -15.84 -7.18
N LYS A 482 5.29 -15.90 -8.19
CA LYS A 482 6.67 -16.41 -8.04
C LYS A 482 7.69 -15.39 -8.50
N ALA A 483 8.84 -15.42 -7.83
CA ALA A 483 10.02 -14.65 -8.18
C ALA A 483 11.05 -15.58 -8.81
N VAL A 484 11.68 -15.13 -9.90
CA VAL A 484 12.67 -15.92 -10.65
C VAL A 484 13.84 -15.02 -11.02
N ALA A 485 15.07 -15.53 -10.94
CA ALA A 485 16.25 -14.81 -11.39
C ALA A 485 16.31 -14.77 -12.94
N THR A 486 16.76 -13.69 -13.55
CA THR A 486 16.90 -13.61 -15.03
C THR A 486 17.81 -14.71 -15.60
N ALA A 487 18.81 -15.17 -14.85
CA ALA A 487 19.74 -16.22 -15.26
C ALA A 487 19.31 -17.63 -14.81
N ASP A 488 18.08 -17.81 -14.34
CA ASP A 488 17.57 -19.10 -13.90
C ASP A 488 17.45 -20.08 -15.07
N LYS A 489 17.90 -21.32 -14.87
CA LYS A 489 17.88 -22.37 -15.91
C LYS A 489 16.46 -22.82 -16.25
N ASP A 490 15.56 -22.72 -15.29
CA ASP A 490 14.17 -23.13 -15.42
C ASP A 490 13.27 -21.97 -15.87
N LEU A 491 13.84 -20.77 -16.12
CA LEU A 491 13.08 -19.60 -16.57
C LEU A 491 12.18 -19.92 -17.77
N LYS A 492 12.71 -20.68 -18.72
CA LYS A 492 11.99 -21.12 -19.93
C LYS A 492 10.72 -21.91 -19.62
N PHE A 493 10.70 -22.71 -18.56
CA PHE A 493 9.53 -23.53 -18.20
C PHE A 493 8.30 -22.66 -17.89
N TYR A 494 8.51 -21.49 -17.30
CA TYR A 494 7.44 -20.54 -16.99
C TYR A 494 6.79 -19.92 -18.24
N PHE A 495 7.43 -20.03 -19.41
CA PHE A 495 6.87 -19.53 -20.67
C PHE A 495 5.95 -20.54 -21.37
N GLU A 496 5.91 -21.80 -20.94
CA GLU A 496 5.10 -22.86 -21.56
C GLU A 496 3.62 -22.49 -21.65
N LYS A 497 3.11 -21.77 -20.64
CA LYS A 497 1.72 -21.25 -20.58
C LYS A 497 1.65 -19.73 -20.61
N ALA A 498 2.74 -19.03 -20.93
CA ALA A 498 2.76 -17.58 -20.90
C ALA A 498 1.98 -16.99 -22.07
N SER A 499 0.89 -16.29 -21.78
CA SER A 499 0.11 -15.56 -22.78
C SER A 499 0.30 -14.05 -22.72
N CYS A 500 0.86 -13.53 -21.62
CA CYS A 500 1.17 -12.12 -21.45
C CYS A 500 2.59 -11.97 -20.91
N VAL A 501 3.44 -11.28 -21.67
CA VAL A 501 4.84 -11.03 -21.32
C VAL A 501 5.09 -9.52 -21.30
N PHE A 502 5.64 -8.99 -20.22
CA PHE A 502 6.04 -7.59 -20.13
C PHE A 502 7.55 -7.46 -19.93
N GLY A 503 8.22 -6.74 -20.84
CA GLY A 503 9.58 -6.23 -20.67
C GLY A 503 9.54 -4.86 -20.01
N CYS A 504 10.02 -4.77 -18.76
CA CYS A 504 10.11 -3.51 -18.01
C CYS A 504 11.53 -3.28 -17.46
N VAL A 505 12.56 -3.74 -18.17
CA VAL A 505 13.97 -3.64 -17.76
C VAL A 505 14.80 -2.82 -18.77
N PRO A 506 15.64 -1.88 -18.31
CA PRO A 506 16.55 -1.14 -19.19
C PRO A 506 17.76 -2.01 -19.56
N SER A 507 17.51 -3.12 -20.24
CA SER A 507 18.52 -4.11 -20.63
C SER A 507 19.26 -3.69 -21.89
N THR A 508 20.53 -4.10 -22.01
CA THR A 508 21.33 -4.01 -23.24
C THR A 508 21.46 -5.35 -23.96
N GLU A 509 20.85 -6.40 -23.40
CA GLU A 509 20.80 -7.76 -23.95
C GLU A 509 19.34 -8.23 -23.96
N ALA A 510 18.96 -9.01 -24.97
CA ALA A 510 17.60 -9.50 -25.09
C ALA A 510 17.26 -10.43 -23.91
N THR A 511 16.15 -10.15 -23.23
CA THR A 511 15.64 -10.98 -22.12
C THR A 511 14.43 -11.80 -22.53
N ILE A 512 13.71 -11.37 -23.57
CA ILE A 512 12.56 -12.06 -24.13
C ILE A 512 13.03 -12.76 -25.41
N LEU A 513 13.30 -14.06 -25.27
CA LEU A 513 13.90 -14.89 -26.31
C LEU A 513 12.83 -15.60 -27.15
N ALA A 514 13.13 -15.85 -28.42
CA ALA A 514 12.26 -16.56 -29.35
C ALA A 514 12.00 -18.01 -28.87
N ASP A 515 13.03 -18.65 -28.32
CA ASP A 515 12.96 -20.04 -27.85
C ASP A 515 12.06 -20.22 -26.61
N TYR A 516 11.76 -19.14 -25.88
CA TYR A 516 10.81 -19.12 -24.78
C TYR A 516 9.37 -19.05 -25.28
N VAL A 517 9.13 -18.28 -26.35
CA VAL A 517 7.77 -17.87 -26.75
C VAL A 517 7.19 -18.70 -27.89
N VAL A 518 7.96 -18.95 -28.95
CA VAL A 518 7.43 -19.43 -30.25
C VAL A 518 6.71 -20.78 -30.11
N ASN A 519 7.27 -21.69 -29.32
CA ASN A 519 6.80 -23.07 -29.20
C ASN A 519 5.93 -23.34 -27.96
N ASN A 520 5.46 -22.30 -27.28
CA ASN A 520 4.64 -22.50 -26.09
C ASN A 520 3.23 -23.06 -26.41
N SER A 521 2.54 -23.55 -25.38
CA SER A 521 1.26 -24.26 -25.54
C SER A 521 0.03 -23.38 -25.73
N VAL A 522 0.15 -22.05 -25.54
CA VAL A 522 -0.99 -21.13 -25.65
C VAL A 522 -1.28 -20.76 -27.10
N GLU A 523 -2.56 -20.46 -27.37
CA GLU A 523 -3.01 -20.07 -28.71
C GLU A 523 -2.49 -18.69 -29.11
N LYS A 524 -2.26 -17.80 -28.14
CA LYS A 524 -1.83 -16.43 -28.36
C LYS A 524 -0.96 -15.88 -27.24
N VAL A 525 0.09 -15.16 -27.62
CA VAL A 525 1.03 -14.48 -26.73
C VAL A 525 1.08 -13.00 -27.09
N PHE A 526 0.78 -12.16 -26.09
CA PHE A 526 1.02 -10.73 -26.15
C PHE A 526 2.34 -10.40 -25.47
N ILE A 527 3.17 -9.58 -26.12
CA ILE A 527 4.43 -9.07 -25.57
C ILE A 527 4.38 -7.55 -25.56
N GLY A 528 4.45 -6.93 -24.39
CA GLY A 528 4.67 -5.49 -24.25
C GLY A 528 6.13 -5.22 -23.86
N ALA A 529 6.89 -4.51 -24.68
CA ALA A 529 8.26 -4.07 -24.36
C ALA A 529 8.32 -2.56 -24.10
N ILE A 530 8.90 -2.17 -22.97
CA ILE A 530 8.85 -0.82 -22.39
C ILE A 530 10.22 -0.38 -21.87
N GLY A 531 11.00 -1.31 -21.30
CA GLY A 531 12.26 -1.02 -20.63
C GLY A 531 13.38 -0.55 -21.56
N SER A 532 13.40 -0.95 -22.83
CA SER A 532 14.39 -0.48 -23.82
C SER A 532 13.91 0.77 -24.58
N TYR A 533 14.35 1.95 -24.14
CA TYR A 533 13.97 3.26 -24.70
C TYR A 533 15.18 4.09 -25.18
N LYS A 534 16.32 3.43 -25.42
CA LYS A 534 17.51 4.05 -26.00
C LYS A 534 18.06 3.15 -27.11
N PRO A 535 18.78 3.70 -28.11
CA PRO A 535 19.26 2.92 -29.26
C PRO A 535 20.14 1.69 -28.94
N HIS A 536 20.83 1.71 -27.79
CA HIS A 536 21.68 0.60 -27.34
C HIS A 536 20.97 -0.38 -26.40
N MET A 537 19.74 -0.09 -26.00
CA MET A 537 18.93 -0.95 -25.12
C MET A 537 18.06 -1.87 -25.97
N ILE A 538 17.95 -3.14 -25.57
CA ILE A 538 17.10 -4.15 -26.21
C ILE A 538 16.45 -5.03 -25.14
N GLU A 539 15.21 -5.45 -25.39
CA GLU A 539 14.48 -6.41 -24.53
C GLU A 539 14.06 -7.66 -25.30
N ILE A 540 13.79 -7.52 -26.60
CA ILE A 540 13.28 -8.58 -27.48
C ILE A 540 14.40 -9.06 -28.41
N GLU A 541 14.53 -10.38 -28.55
CA GLU A 541 15.44 -11.00 -29.51
C GLU A 541 14.99 -10.77 -30.97
N GLY A 542 15.95 -10.56 -31.88
CA GLY A 542 15.68 -10.29 -33.28
C GLY A 542 14.86 -11.37 -33.99
N ASP A 543 15.10 -12.65 -33.69
CA ASP A 543 14.34 -13.74 -34.29
C ASP A 543 12.88 -13.74 -33.82
N LEU A 544 12.59 -13.32 -32.59
CA LEU A 544 11.23 -13.17 -32.10
C LEU A 544 10.48 -12.02 -32.81
N LEU A 545 11.18 -10.93 -33.15
CA LEU A 545 10.61 -9.86 -33.99
C LEU A 545 10.21 -10.41 -35.36
N LYS A 546 11.11 -11.16 -36.03
CA LYS A 546 10.85 -11.75 -37.35
C LYS A 546 9.66 -12.73 -37.31
N GLU A 547 9.59 -13.59 -36.30
CA GLU A 547 8.48 -14.52 -36.10
C GLU A 547 7.14 -13.78 -35.92
N SER A 548 7.13 -12.65 -35.20
CA SER A 548 5.89 -11.85 -35.06
C SER A 548 5.44 -11.23 -36.39
N LEU A 549 6.38 -10.87 -37.27
CA LEU A 549 6.13 -10.23 -38.56
C LEU A 549 5.77 -11.23 -39.67
N ALA A 550 6.01 -12.53 -39.47
CA ALA A 550 5.94 -13.54 -40.52
C ALA A 550 4.57 -13.69 -41.22
N LYS A 551 3.48 -13.23 -40.60
CA LYS A 551 2.11 -13.23 -41.17
C LYS A 551 1.66 -11.87 -41.72
N ASP A 552 2.60 -10.96 -41.97
CA ASP A 552 2.36 -9.54 -42.24
C ASP A 552 1.70 -8.79 -41.07
N THR A 553 1.77 -9.34 -39.86
CA THR A 553 1.28 -8.68 -38.65
C THR A 553 2.29 -7.64 -38.23
N LYS A 554 1.87 -6.38 -38.16
CA LYS A 554 2.76 -5.29 -37.79
C LYS A 554 2.99 -5.27 -36.27
N ILE A 555 4.16 -4.76 -35.87
CA ILE A 555 4.45 -4.46 -34.47
C ILE A 555 3.73 -3.16 -34.10
N VAL A 556 3.01 -3.16 -32.98
CA VAL A 556 2.20 -2.02 -32.55
C VAL A 556 3.06 -1.07 -31.72
N VAL A 557 3.07 0.21 -32.07
CA VAL A 557 3.91 1.24 -31.42
C VAL A 557 3.08 2.41 -30.90
N ASP A 558 3.60 3.18 -29.96
CA ASP A 558 2.99 4.45 -29.56
C ASP A 558 3.24 5.57 -30.58
N SER A 559 4.44 5.63 -31.16
CA SER A 559 4.71 6.42 -32.36
C SER A 559 5.79 5.79 -33.23
N ILE A 560 5.53 5.76 -34.55
CA ILE A 560 6.48 5.18 -35.51
C ILE A 560 7.82 5.94 -35.49
N SER A 561 7.79 7.27 -35.56
CA SER A 561 9.02 8.08 -35.60
C SER A 561 9.85 7.91 -34.35
N HIS A 562 9.24 8.04 -33.17
CA HIS A 562 9.96 7.95 -31.90
C HIS A 562 10.50 6.54 -31.65
N CYS A 563 9.75 5.49 -32.00
CA CYS A 563 10.25 4.13 -31.85
C CYS A 563 11.43 3.83 -32.79
N LEU A 564 11.43 4.34 -34.02
CA LEU A 564 12.58 4.18 -34.92
C LEU A 564 13.84 4.92 -34.43
N ASP A 565 13.66 6.04 -33.71
CA ASP A 565 14.77 6.80 -33.14
C ASP A 565 15.30 6.21 -31.81
N GLU A 566 14.46 5.50 -31.04
CA GLU A 566 14.75 5.15 -29.64
C GLU A 566 14.81 3.65 -29.35
N ALA A 567 14.06 2.80 -30.07
CA ALA A 567 14.00 1.37 -29.78
C ALA A 567 15.21 0.66 -30.39
N GLY A 568 16.19 0.29 -29.55
CA GLY A 568 17.40 -0.39 -30.02
C GLY A 568 17.12 -1.71 -30.72
N GLU A 569 16.07 -2.45 -30.32
CA GLU A 569 15.69 -3.70 -30.98
C GLU A 569 15.20 -3.50 -32.42
N PHE A 570 14.70 -2.32 -32.77
CA PHE A 570 14.33 -1.98 -34.15
C PHE A 570 15.54 -1.53 -34.96
N ILE A 571 16.36 -0.66 -34.38
CA ILE A 571 17.58 -0.12 -35.01
C ILE A 571 18.57 -1.26 -35.33
N GLN A 572 18.75 -2.19 -34.39
CA GLN A 572 19.74 -3.27 -34.52
C GLN A 572 19.27 -4.42 -35.43
N ASN A 573 17.96 -4.55 -35.67
CA ASN A 573 17.38 -5.61 -36.51
C ASN A 573 16.74 -5.10 -37.82
N ASP A 574 17.03 -3.84 -38.20
CA ASP A 574 16.53 -3.21 -39.43
C ASP A 574 15.00 -3.26 -39.57
N ILE A 575 14.28 -3.03 -38.47
CA ILE A 575 12.81 -2.93 -38.48
C ILE A 575 12.41 -1.53 -38.96
N GLY A 576 11.93 -1.44 -40.20
CA GLY A 576 11.47 -0.20 -40.82
C GLY A 576 9.99 0.14 -40.55
N ALA A 577 9.60 1.37 -40.88
CA ALA A 577 8.25 1.90 -40.69
C ALA A 577 7.13 1.05 -41.31
N SER A 578 7.39 0.34 -42.41
CA SER A 578 6.41 -0.55 -43.05
C SER A 578 5.96 -1.72 -42.18
N SER A 579 6.82 -2.14 -41.24
CA SER A 579 6.58 -3.23 -40.29
C SER A 579 5.87 -2.77 -39.02
N LEU A 580 5.57 -1.47 -38.91
CA LEU A 580 5.01 -0.83 -37.71
C LEU A 580 3.62 -0.25 -37.98
N ILE A 581 2.81 -0.17 -36.91
CA ILE A 581 1.51 0.50 -36.90
C ILE A 581 1.31 1.21 -35.56
N GLU A 582 0.74 2.41 -35.57
CA GLU A 582 0.48 3.11 -34.33
C GLU A 582 -0.74 2.54 -33.61
N VAL A 583 -0.68 2.48 -32.28
CA VAL A 583 -1.75 1.93 -31.44
C VAL A 583 -3.09 2.65 -31.66
N SER A 584 -3.06 3.94 -31.98
CA SER A 584 -4.24 4.76 -32.31
C SER A 584 -5.02 4.21 -33.50
N GLU A 585 -4.33 3.67 -34.52
CA GLU A 585 -4.95 3.13 -35.72
C GLU A 585 -5.82 1.91 -35.44
N LEU A 586 -5.49 1.11 -34.39
CA LEU A 586 -6.32 -0.02 -33.95
C LEU A 586 -7.70 0.39 -33.41
N TYR A 587 -7.88 1.68 -33.17
CA TYR A 587 -9.10 2.30 -32.66
C TYR A 587 -9.71 3.30 -33.64
N MET A 588 -9.09 3.46 -34.80
CA MET A 588 -9.62 4.24 -35.90
C MET A 588 -10.30 3.30 -36.90
N GLU A 589 -11.36 3.75 -37.55
CA GLU A 589 -12.07 2.99 -38.59
C GLU A 589 -11.31 3.00 -39.94
N THR A 590 -9.97 2.98 -39.91
CA THR A 590 -9.12 3.01 -41.11
C THR A 590 -8.99 1.60 -41.73
N PRO A 591 -8.74 1.51 -43.06
CA PRO A 591 -8.45 0.22 -43.70
C PRO A 591 -7.26 -0.50 -43.07
N ALA A 592 -6.17 0.23 -42.78
CA ALA A 592 -4.96 -0.32 -42.18
C ALA A 592 -5.21 -0.87 -40.75
N GLY A 593 -5.95 -0.14 -39.92
CA GLY A 593 -6.32 -0.59 -38.58
C GLY A 593 -7.19 -1.86 -38.60
N LYS A 594 -8.19 -1.92 -39.49
CA LYS A 594 -9.05 -3.10 -39.66
C LYS A 594 -8.28 -4.32 -40.16
N GLU A 595 -7.42 -4.13 -41.15
CA GLU A 595 -6.55 -5.19 -41.66
C GLU A 595 -5.62 -5.71 -40.56
N GLN A 596 -4.98 -4.81 -39.81
CA GLN A 596 -4.11 -5.18 -38.71
C GLN A 596 -4.85 -5.96 -37.63
N LEU A 597 -6.06 -5.57 -37.23
CA LEU A 597 -6.84 -6.32 -36.24
C LEU A 597 -7.11 -7.76 -36.70
N LYS A 598 -7.45 -7.95 -37.98
CA LYS A 598 -7.61 -9.29 -38.56
C LYS A 598 -6.30 -10.09 -38.54
N LYS A 599 -5.19 -9.47 -38.92
CA LYS A 599 -3.86 -10.11 -38.90
C LYS A 599 -3.41 -10.47 -37.47
N MET A 600 -3.68 -9.60 -36.51
CA MET A 600 -3.47 -9.85 -35.08
C MET A 600 -4.32 -11.02 -34.57
N ASP A 601 -5.58 -11.15 -35.03
CA ASP A 601 -6.45 -12.27 -34.69
C ASP A 601 -5.87 -13.61 -35.14
N GLU A 602 -5.32 -13.67 -36.35
CA GLU A 602 -4.71 -14.86 -36.96
C GLU A 602 -3.29 -15.17 -36.46
N SER A 603 -2.67 -14.25 -35.73
CA SER A 603 -1.27 -14.35 -35.29
C SER A 603 -1.14 -14.90 -33.88
N LYS A 604 -0.16 -15.81 -33.72
CA LYS A 604 0.18 -16.35 -32.40
C LYS A 604 0.85 -15.29 -31.52
N ILE A 605 1.72 -14.46 -32.10
CA ILE A 605 2.53 -13.49 -31.36
C ILE A 605 2.11 -12.09 -31.77
N VAL A 606 1.79 -11.25 -30.79
CA VAL A 606 1.54 -9.82 -30.98
C VAL A 606 2.49 -9.04 -30.10
N ILE A 607 3.30 -8.17 -30.72
CA ILE A 607 4.27 -7.33 -30.01
C ILE A 607 3.77 -5.89 -29.98
N SER A 608 3.84 -5.28 -28.81
CA SER A 608 3.66 -3.85 -28.59
C SER A 608 4.96 -3.25 -28.05
N LYS A 609 5.49 -2.22 -28.71
CA LYS A 609 6.68 -1.49 -28.27
C LYS A 609 6.33 -0.05 -27.93
N ILE A 610 6.55 0.37 -26.69
CA ILE A 610 6.16 1.70 -26.20
C ILE A 610 7.39 2.43 -25.66
N VAL A 611 7.73 3.60 -26.22
CA VAL A 611 8.88 4.42 -25.76
C VAL A 611 8.47 5.65 -24.95
N GLY A 612 7.23 6.12 -25.13
CA GLY A 612 6.60 7.14 -24.32
C GLY A 612 6.46 8.50 -25.01
N LEU A 613 5.21 8.92 -25.22
CA LEU A 613 4.83 10.25 -25.67
C LEU A 613 4.39 11.18 -24.52
N SER A 614 4.73 12.47 -24.62
CA SER A 614 4.33 13.49 -23.62
C SER A 614 2.83 13.73 -23.58
N ILE A 615 2.12 13.57 -24.71
CA ILE A 615 0.66 13.72 -24.77
C ILE A 615 -0.05 12.73 -23.84
N MET A 616 0.54 11.55 -23.60
CA MET A 616 0.01 10.56 -22.67
C MET A 616 0.15 11.04 -21.22
N ASP A 617 1.25 11.71 -20.89
CA ASP A 617 1.46 12.28 -19.56
C ASP A 617 0.45 13.41 -19.28
N VAL A 618 0.26 14.32 -20.24
CA VAL A 618 -0.60 15.49 -20.07
C VAL A 618 -2.09 15.11 -20.06
N SER A 619 -2.54 14.28 -21.02
CA SER A 619 -3.97 13.89 -21.11
C SER A 619 -4.43 13.03 -19.93
N VAL A 620 -3.65 12.00 -19.58
CA VAL A 620 -3.97 11.14 -18.41
C VAL A 620 -3.83 11.93 -17.13
N GLY A 621 -2.80 12.78 -17.02
CA GLY A 621 -2.62 13.65 -15.85
C GLY A 621 -3.79 14.62 -15.65
N HIS A 622 -4.30 15.20 -16.73
CA HIS A 622 -5.48 16.07 -16.64
C HIS A 622 -6.69 15.32 -16.11
N TYR A 623 -6.94 14.12 -16.63
CA TYR A 623 -8.03 13.29 -16.13
C TYR A 623 -7.82 12.84 -14.67
N VAL A 624 -6.57 12.58 -14.26
CA VAL A 624 -6.23 12.35 -12.85
C VAL A 624 -6.59 13.58 -11.99
N LEU A 625 -6.26 14.80 -12.43
CA LEU A 625 -6.60 16.02 -11.69
C LEU A 625 -8.12 16.24 -11.61
N GLU A 626 -8.85 16.05 -12.69
CA GLU A 626 -10.32 16.18 -12.70
C GLU A 626 -10.98 15.11 -11.82
N THR A 627 -10.47 13.89 -11.86
CA THR A 627 -10.97 12.81 -11.00
C THR A 627 -10.61 13.07 -9.53
N ALA A 628 -9.39 13.56 -9.25
CA ALA A 628 -8.98 13.94 -7.90
C ALA A 628 -9.87 15.08 -7.37
N LYS A 629 -10.09 16.12 -8.17
CA LYS A 629 -10.96 17.26 -7.83
C LYS A 629 -12.40 16.83 -7.56
N SER A 630 -12.98 15.97 -8.41
CA SER A 630 -14.34 15.46 -8.19
C SER A 630 -14.45 14.55 -6.97
N GLN A 631 -13.35 13.98 -6.48
CA GLN A 631 -13.25 13.19 -5.24
C GLN A 631 -12.70 13.96 -4.04
N GLY A 632 -12.51 15.29 -4.16
CA GLY A 632 -11.95 16.12 -3.08
C GLY A 632 -10.52 15.74 -2.66
N LEU A 633 -9.75 15.13 -3.57
CA LEU A 633 -8.36 14.72 -3.37
C LEU A 633 -7.40 15.78 -3.93
N GLY A 634 -6.24 15.92 -3.28
CA GLY A 634 -5.20 16.88 -3.65
C GLY A 634 -5.20 18.12 -2.76
N ILE A 635 -4.29 19.04 -3.05
CA ILE A 635 -4.14 20.32 -2.33
C ILE A 635 -4.44 21.43 -3.33
N VAL A 636 -5.45 22.25 -3.04
CA VAL A 636 -5.71 23.48 -3.78
C VAL A 636 -4.69 24.52 -3.33
N ILE A 637 -4.02 25.14 -4.29
CA ILE A 637 -3.11 26.26 -4.06
C ILE A 637 -3.79 27.49 -4.66
N ASP A 638 -4.25 28.39 -3.80
CA ASP A 638 -4.88 29.64 -4.25
C ASP A 638 -3.84 30.54 -4.92
N GLU A 639 -4.23 31.23 -6.00
CA GLU A 639 -3.38 32.17 -6.74
C GLU A 639 -2.09 31.56 -7.36
N PHE A 640 -2.13 30.27 -7.68
CA PHE A 640 -1.02 29.54 -8.31
C PHE A 640 -0.74 29.94 -9.78
#